data_AF-A0A671XU65-F1
#
_entry.id   AF-A0A671XU65-F1
#
_cell.length_a   1.000
_cell.length_b   1.000
_cell.length_c   1.000
_cell.angle_alpha   90.00
_cell.angle_beta   90.00
_cell.angle_gamma   90.00
#
_symmetry.space_group_name_H-M   'P 1'
#
loop_
_entity.id
_entity.type
_entity.pdbx_description
1 polymer ?
#
loop_
_entity_poly.entity_id
_entity_poly.type
_entity_poly.pdbx_seq_one_letter_code
_entity_poly.pdbx_strand_id
1 'polypeptide(L)'
;STTGESWSLTLTIIYSKTDFSNPKSGWEAKVVEFFKDRLKEKDAHTWVPSLNDVPLHYLKPNSLVKFRCLIQDMFDPEFFMGAYETVDPSTNAKVLRCGRYKDVTECGVSLVDFNSRNTVTAERQTFYCVPIPGENPWVKEISSSLFVNAAPYQARVVPSTSYAPTRQKRSYEEDDMDDMDTQPQKQREPHSGINSSQGHTEQHGNGDCKRQETEAPSSQTASASHLDLNFPLPGEKGPSCLVKVYEDWDSFKLNDTLEVFGILSVSPALSALADEKDASSSILDPTESMETAEEQRVHSPPASLVPRLHMLYARPLPHNNPLLPSATLEDNSAFLSSTLSEMASVRAELLTYLTHVLLGDALAAEYLILHLISNVYARRDVLPLGKFAMNLSGCPAAALYTQRFYQIIQQLVPSSFYLGMSLQNMNQMRLVPKKDYVANRLVSGALQLARNTFLFLDETHLEQGQLDTTGVRNVTALGNLISWQKVDYDFNYHQMEFPCNINVLIASEGRSLLPSDCQIHLQSQVSPPNMEEYLSNIQLHPQTSSQLNKFRIYLSVARQLDYSISDEMTKSVEDDFVDMRKDDPQSVSAEDLHRMLVVARLLSLSLGQTSLTRDSWLRAKHIDMLRRSRMEQHQCVNGNEP
;
A
#
# COMPACT_ATOMS: atom_id res chain seq x y z
N SER A 1 24.29 22.95 14.94
CA SER A 1 24.00 23.47 13.59
C SER A 1 25.13 23.09 12.65
N THR A 2 25.23 21.80 12.33
CA THR A 2 26.13 21.28 11.29
C THR A 2 25.32 21.23 10.01
N THR A 3 25.66 22.16 9.14
CA THR A 3 25.13 22.47 7.82
C THR A 3 25.03 21.24 6.91
N GLY A 4 23.93 21.16 6.14
CA GLY A 4 23.60 20.07 5.23
C GLY A 4 24.73 19.69 4.28
N GLU A 5 25.31 18.51 4.50
CA GLU A 5 26.07 17.82 3.47
C GLU A 5 25.09 17.44 2.35
N SER A 6 25.36 17.89 1.12
CA SER A 6 24.56 17.55 -0.04
C SER A 6 24.69 16.04 -0.32
N TRP A 7 23.68 15.26 0.07
CA TRP A 7 23.52 13.83 -0.25
C TRP A 7 23.40 13.53 -1.77
N SER A 8 23.63 14.53 -2.62
CA SER A 8 23.90 14.36 -4.05
C SER A 8 25.22 13.63 -4.33
N LEU A 9 26.06 13.41 -3.32
CA LEU A 9 27.38 12.76 -3.43
C LEU A 9 27.46 11.44 -2.67
N THR A 10 26.34 10.79 -2.34
CA THR A 10 26.30 9.53 -1.58
C THR A 10 27.21 8.45 -2.17
N LEU A 11 27.13 8.24 -3.49
CA LEU A 11 28.05 7.36 -4.19
C LEU A 11 29.49 7.84 -4.04
N THR A 12 29.79 9.11 -4.29
CA THR A 12 31.15 9.66 -4.11
C THR A 12 31.71 9.48 -2.69
N ILE A 13 30.86 9.56 -1.65
CA ILE A 13 31.25 9.29 -0.26
C ILE A 13 31.60 7.80 -0.07
N ILE A 14 30.81 6.90 -0.66
CA ILE A 14 31.12 5.46 -0.64
C ILE A 14 32.46 5.23 -1.35
N TYR A 15 32.62 5.69 -2.59
CA TYR A 15 33.83 5.48 -3.40
C TYR A 15 35.09 6.17 -2.87
N SER A 16 34.97 7.25 -2.09
CA SER A 16 36.14 7.92 -1.49
C SER A 16 36.59 7.30 -0.17
N LYS A 17 35.70 6.59 0.54
CA LYS A 17 36.00 5.93 1.82
C LYS A 17 36.35 4.44 1.69
N THR A 18 36.36 3.91 0.47
CA THR A 18 36.50 2.48 0.21
C THR A 18 37.79 2.20 -0.55
N ASP A 19 38.64 1.36 0.04
CA ASP A 19 39.81 0.83 -0.64
C ASP A 19 39.40 -0.43 -1.41
N PHE A 20 39.05 -0.24 -2.69
CA PHE A 20 38.59 -1.32 -3.56
C PHE A 20 39.68 -2.35 -3.91
N SER A 21 40.95 -2.08 -3.55
CA SER A 21 42.07 -2.98 -3.85
C SER A 21 42.07 -4.26 -3.00
N ASN A 22 41.32 -4.30 -1.89
CA ASN A 22 41.29 -5.46 -0.99
C ASN A 22 39.86 -5.97 -0.74
N PRO A 23 39.45 -7.09 -1.37
CA PRO A 23 38.12 -7.69 -1.18
C PRO A 23 37.88 -8.25 0.24
N LYS A 24 38.91 -8.34 1.09
CA LYS A 24 38.80 -8.78 2.50
C LYS A 24 38.72 -7.62 3.51
N SER A 25 38.61 -6.38 3.06
CA SER A 25 38.68 -5.19 3.93
C SER A 25 37.43 -4.94 4.79
N GLY A 26 36.34 -5.69 4.55
CA GLY A 26 35.06 -5.53 5.27
C GLY A 26 34.46 -4.13 5.12
N TRP A 27 34.78 -3.44 4.02
CA TRP A 27 34.37 -2.06 3.78
C TRP A 27 32.86 -1.93 3.64
N GLU A 28 32.18 -2.98 3.15
CA GLU A 28 30.74 -3.06 2.94
C GLU A 28 30.00 -2.90 4.26
N ALA A 29 30.33 -3.73 5.24
CA ALA A 29 29.81 -3.63 6.61
C ALA A 29 30.08 -2.23 7.21
N LYS A 30 31.26 -1.64 6.99
CA LYS A 30 31.58 -0.28 7.49
C LYS A 30 30.75 0.82 6.82
N VAL A 31 30.46 0.68 5.52
CA VAL A 31 29.58 1.61 4.79
C VAL A 31 28.16 1.48 5.30
N VAL A 32 27.64 0.26 5.42
CA VAL A 32 26.30 0.00 5.96
C VAL A 32 26.19 0.50 7.40
N GLU A 33 27.17 0.24 8.27
CA GLU A 33 27.21 0.76 9.64
C GLU A 33 27.24 2.29 9.67
N PHE A 34 28.04 2.93 8.82
CA PHE A 34 28.09 4.39 8.73
C PHE A 34 26.73 5.00 8.37
N PHE A 35 26.05 4.44 7.36
CA PHE A 35 24.69 4.88 7.01
C PHE A 35 23.68 4.52 8.10
N LYS A 36 23.77 3.33 8.69
CA LYS A 36 22.87 2.89 9.76
C LYS A 36 22.96 3.80 10.98
N ASP A 37 24.16 4.22 11.37
CA ASP A 37 24.35 5.11 12.51
C ASP A 37 23.89 6.54 12.22
N ARG A 38 24.11 7.06 11.01
CA ARG A 38 23.54 8.36 10.61
C ARG A 38 22.02 8.34 10.43
N LEU A 39 21.46 7.20 9.98
CA LEU A 39 20.02 7.01 9.81
C LEU A 39 19.28 6.67 11.11
N LYS A 40 20.01 6.38 12.21
CA LYS A 40 19.44 6.25 13.56
C LYS A 40 19.17 7.61 14.22
N GLU A 41 19.73 8.70 13.71
CA GLU A 41 19.43 10.03 14.23
C GLU A 41 17.93 10.31 14.07
N LYS A 42 17.30 10.88 15.11
CA LYS A 42 15.83 11.10 15.18
C LYS A 42 15.26 11.90 14.00
N ASP A 43 16.11 12.66 13.31
CA ASP A 43 15.75 13.51 12.18
C ASP A 43 16.10 12.89 10.81
N ALA A 44 16.65 11.67 10.75
CA ALA A 44 17.00 11.01 9.48
C ALA A 44 15.85 10.94 8.47
N HIS A 45 14.64 10.68 8.97
CA HIS A 45 13.44 10.61 8.15
C HIS A 45 13.01 11.97 7.58
N THR A 46 13.54 13.09 8.08
CA THR A 46 13.10 14.43 7.68
C THR A 46 14.00 15.04 6.60
N TRP A 47 15.27 14.66 6.53
CA TRP A 47 16.20 15.17 5.52
C TRP A 47 16.47 14.23 4.34
N VAL A 48 16.14 12.93 4.43
CA VAL A 48 16.23 12.00 3.28
C VAL A 48 15.01 12.14 2.36
N PRO A 49 15.19 12.47 1.06
CA PRO A 49 14.08 12.53 0.10
C PRO A 49 13.35 11.20 -0.03
N SER A 50 12.02 11.27 -0.08
CA SER A 50 11.12 10.11 -0.19
C SER A 50 10.69 9.90 -1.64
N LEU A 51 10.86 8.68 -2.16
CA LEU A 51 10.33 8.31 -3.48
C LEU A 51 8.81 8.35 -3.50
N ASN A 52 8.15 8.10 -2.36
CA ASN A 52 6.68 8.12 -2.24
C ASN A 52 6.10 9.53 -2.39
N ASP A 53 6.82 10.56 -1.93
CA ASP A 53 6.31 11.93 -1.81
C ASP A 53 6.86 12.86 -2.90
N VAL A 54 8.08 12.60 -3.38
CA VAL A 54 8.77 13.46 -4.35
C VAL A 54 8.72 12.82 -5.73
N PRO A 55 8.19 13.52 -6.75
CA PRO A 55 8.24 13.05 -8.13
C PRO A 55 9.67 12.73 -8.59
N LEU A 56 9.82 11.65 -9.35
CA LEU A 56 11.12 11.13 -9.77
C LEU A 56 12.03 12.17 -10.45
N HIS A 57 11.46 13.10 -11.22
CA HIS A 57 12.23 14.13 -11.94
C HIS A 57 12.86 15.20 -11.04
N TYR A 58 12.42 15.34 -9.79
CA TYR A 58 13.05 16.22 -8.79
C TYR A 58 14.16 15.50 -8.02
N LEU A 59 14.19 14.17 -8.06
CA LEU A 59 15.22 13.39 -7.39
C LEU A 59 16.47 13.33 -8.26
N LYS A 60 17.62 13.66 -7.68
CA LYS A 60 18.89 13.58 -8.39
C LYS A 60 19.28 12.10 -8.56
N PRO A 61 19.69 11.67 -9.76
CA PRO A 61 20.32 10.36 -9.92
C PRO A 61 21.50 10.23 -8.97
N ASN A 62 21.80 9.00 -8.57
CA ASN A 62 22.95 8.66 -7.72
C ASN A 62 22.91 9.27 -6.30
N SER A 63 21.74 9.72 -5.84
CA SER A 63 21.52 10.28 -4.50
C SER A 63 20.86 9.28 -3.56
N LEU A 64 20.99 9.55 -2.25
CA LEU A 64 20.32 8.76 -1.22
C LEU A 64 18.82 9.12 -1.18
N VAL A 65 17.97 8.10 -1.29
CA VAL A 65 16.51 8.21 -1.27
C VAL A 65 15.95 7.14 -0.33
N LYS A 66 14.83 7.46 0.33
CA LYS A 66 14.04 6.49 1.08
C LYS A 66 12.79 6.09 0.29
N PHE A 67 12.35 4.85 0.45
CA PHE A 67 11.15 4.32 -0.19
C PHE A 67 10.40 3.42 0.79
N ARG A 68 9.15 3.79 1.09
CA ARG A 68 8.21 2.98 1.87
C ARG A 68 7.40 2.11 0.92
N CYS A 69 7.51 0.80 1.04
CA CYS A 69 6.96 -0.11 0.05
C CYS A 69 6.52 -1.47 0.61
N LEU A 70 5.77 -2.19 -0.21
CA LEU A 70 5.46 -3.62 -0.08
C LEU A 70 6.29 -4.40 -1.11
N ILE A 71 6.94 -5.50 -0.71
CA ILE A 71 7.54 -6.44 -1.66
C ILE A 71 6.41 -7.21 -2.35
N GLN A 72 6.23 -6.96 -3.65
CA GLN A 72 5.19 -7.59 -4.43
C GLN A 72 5.69 -8.86 -5.13
N ASP A 73 6.89 -8.82 -5.70
CA ASP A 73 7.48 -9.95 -6.44
C ASP A 73 8.97 -10.09 -6.15
N MET A 74 9.47 -11.31 -6.30
CA MET A 74 10.87 -11.68 -6.16
C MET A 74 11.34 -12.26 -7.49
N PHE A 75 12.23 -11.55 -8.18
CA PHE A 75 12.80 -12.00 -9.45
C PHE A 75 13.97 -12.96 -9.24
N ASP A 76 14.47 -13.55 -10.32
CA ASP A 76 15.67 -14.38 -10.23
C ASP A 76 16.91 -13.51 -9.92
N PRO A 77 17.91 -14.05 -9.19
CA PRO A 77 19.12 -13.30 -8.89
C PRO A 77 19.85 -12.82 -10.17
N GLU A 78 20.31 -11.57 -10.16
CA GLU A 78 21.09 -10.98 -11.24
C GLU A 78 22.59 -11.17 -10.97
N PHE A 79 23.34 -11.64 -11.97
CA PHE A 79 24.81 -11.60 -11.94
C PHE A 79 25.32 -10.24 -12.41
N PHE A 80 26.29 -9.68 -11.69
CA PHE A 80 26.95 -8.42 -12.04
C PHE A 80 28.45 -8.47 -11.78
N MET A 81 29.19 -7.53 -12.38
CA MET A 81 30.62 -7.37 -12.13
C MET A 81 30.84 -6.60 -10.82
N GLY A 82 31.11 -7.31 -9.72
CA GLY A 82 31.38 -6.74 -8.40
C GLY A 82 32.60 -5.82 -8.40
N ALA A 83 33.69 -6.29 -8.99
CA ALA A 83 34.87 -5.49 -9.31
C ALA A 83 35.29 -5.77 -10.75
N TYR A 84 35.74 -4.75 -11.48
CA TYR A 84 36.21 -4.89 -12.86
C TYR A 84 37.34 -3.91 -13.15
N GLU A 85 38.30 -4.33 -13.98
CA GLU A 85 39.34 -3.44 -14.46
C GLU A 85 38.93 -2.79 -15.77
N THR A 86 39.17 -1.49 -15.86
CA THR A 86 39.01 -0.70 -17.09
C THR A 86 40.38 -0.32 -17.63
N VAL A 87 40.55 -0.47 -18.95
CA VAL A 87 41.78 -0.09 -19.67
C VAL A 87 41.43 1.08 -20.55
N ASP A 88 42.11 2.21 -20.35
CA ASP A 88 42.03 3.32 -21.29
C ASP A 88 42.84 2.96 -22.56
N PRO A 89 42.21 2.86 -23.74
CA PRO A 89 42.89 2.50 -24.98
C PRO A 89 43.96 3.52 -25.39
N SER A 90 43.88 4.78 -24.90
CA SER A 90 44.83 5.83 -25.25
C SER A 90 46.09 5.86 -24.36
N THR A 91 45.96 5.49 -23.08
CA THR A 91 47.04 5.56 -22.09
C THR A 91 47.50 4.19 -21.58
N ASN A 92 46.75 3.12 -21.92
CA ASN A 92 46.90 1.76 -21.40
C ASN A 92 46.89 1.68 -19.86
N ALA A 93 46.35 2.70 -19.20
CA ALA A 93 46.22 2.76 -17.76
C ALA A 93 45.10 1.81 -17.31
N LYS A 94 45.44 0.91 -16.38
CA LYS A 94 44.47 0.01 -15.74
C LYS A 94 43.92 0.65 -14.48
N VAL A 95 42.61 0.77 -14.40
CA VAL A 95 41.91 1.29 -13.21
C VAL A 95 40.88 0.26 -12.75
N LEU A 96 41.02 -0.21 -11.51
CA LEU A 96 40.04 -1.06 -10.86
C LEU A 96 38.81 -0.22 -10.47
N ARG A 97 37.63 -0.68 -10.87
CA ARG A 97 36.33 -0.08 -10.59
C ARG A 97 35.46 -1.07 -9.83
N CYS A 98 34.52 -0.56 -9.05
CA CYS A 98 33.50 -1.35 -8.38
C CYS A 98 32.16 -1.18 -9.11
N GLY A 99 31.46 -2.28 -9.35
CA GLY A 99 30.13 -2.29 -9.96
C GLY A 99 28.98 -2.34 -8.95
N ARG A 100 29.28 -2.38 -7.64
CA ARG A 100 28.24 -2.31 -6.60
C ARG A 100 27.58 -0.92 -6.59
N TYR A 101 26.28 -0.93 -6.27
CA TYR A 101 25.40 0.24 -6.23
C TYR A 101 25.25 0.98 -7.57
N LYS A 102 25.48 0.28 -8.70
CA LYS A 102 25.28 0.79 -10.05
C LYS A 102 24.64 -0.27 -10.94
N ASP A 103 23.92 0.18 -11.95
CA ASP A 103 23.33 -0.69 -12.97
C ASP A 103 24.18 -0.78 -14.25
N VAL A 104 24.92 0.27 -14.57
CA VAL A 104 25.75 0.37 -15.78
C VAL A 104 27.22 0.50 -15.38
N THR A 105 28.10 -0.24 -16.06
CA THR A 105 29.54 -0.07 -15.89
C THR A 105 29.96 1.31 -16.38
N GLU A 106 30.84 1.99 -15.64
CA GLU A 106 31.37 3.29 -16.02
C GLU A 106 32.48 3.11 -17.06
N CYS A 107 32.09 2.72 -18.27
CA CYS A 107 32.95 2.74 -19.44
C CYS A 107 32.68 4.05 -20.17
N GLY A 108 33.52 5.05 -19.92
CA GLY A 108 33.58 6.24 -20.77
C GLY A 108 34.21 5.87 -22.11
N VAL A 109 35.49 6.23 -22.27
CA VAL A 109 36.32 5.83 -23.43
C VAL A 109 37.11 4.54 -23.14
N SER A 110 37.15 4.10 -21.88
CA SER A 110 37.88 2.92 -21.42
C SER A 110 37.07 1.64 -21.62
N LEU A 111 37.74 0.55 -22.00
CA LEU A 111 37.13 -0.77 -22.21
C LEU A 111 37.32 -1.66 -20.97
N VAL A 112 36.33 -2.51 -20.67
CA VAL A 112 36.45 -3.51 -19.59
C VAL A 112 37.41 -4.62 -20.00
N ASP A 113 38.38 -4.94 -19.15
CA ASP A 113 39.26 -6.11 -19.30
C ASP A 113 38.59 -7.35 -18.69
N PHE A 114 37.77 -8.04 -19.50
CA PHE A 114 37.06 -9.26 -19.09
C PHE A 114 38.01 -10.44 -18.74
N ASN A 115 39.26 -10.39 -19.19
CA ASN A 115 40.25 -11.44 -18.95
C ASN A 115 41.12 -11.15 -17.71
N SER A 116 40.91 -10.03 -17.03
CA SER A 116 41.65 -9.71 -15.82
C SER A 116 41.26 -10.62 -14.65
N ARG A 117 42.26 -11.09 -13.90
CA ARG A 117 42.06 -11.86 -12.66
C ARG A 117 41.40 -11.04 -11.55
N ASN A 118 41.37 -9.71 -11.69
CA ASN A 118 40.78 -8.80 -10.72
C ASN A 118 39.30 -8.50 -11.03
N THR A 119 38.77 -9.02 -12.16
CA THR A 119 37.35 -8.94 -12.47
C THR A 119 36.61 -10.05 -11.71
N VAL A 120 35.78 -9.65 -10.76
CA VAL A 120 35.03 -10.57 -9.87
C VAL A 120 33.55 -10.43 -10.17
N THR A 121 32.92 -11.53 -10.57
CA THR A 121 31.46 -11.64 -10.69
C THR A 121 30.83 -11.86 -9.30
N ALA A 122 29.72 -11.19 -9.06
CA ALA A 122 28.92 -11.32 -7.85
C ALA A 122 27.43 -11.43 -8.21
N GLU A 123 26.61 -11.87 -7.27
CA GLU A 123 25.16 -11.98 -7.41
C GLU A 123 24.45 -10.92 -6.57
N ARG A 124 23.27 -10.49 -7.02
CA ARG A 124 22.38 -9.61 -6.26
C ARG A 124 20.93 -10.02 -6.49
N GLN A 125 20.11 -9.89 -5.46
CA GLN A 125 18.68 -10.19 -5.54
C GLN A 125 17.90 -8.93 -5.97
N THR A 126 16.97 -9.07 -6.93
CA THR A 126 16.07 -8.00 -7.35
C THR A 126 14.64 -8.25 -6.84
N PHE A 127 14.06 -7.24 -6.20
CA PHE A 127 12.68 -7.25 -5.70
C PHE A 127 11.85 -6.20 -6.45
N TYR A 128 10.65 -6.58 -6.87
CA TYR A 128 9.66 -5.63 -7.38
C TYR A 128 8.82 -5.09 -6.22
N CYS A 129 8.99 -3.80 -5.95
CA CYS A 129 8.36 -3.14 -4.81
C CYS A 129 7.35 -2.10 -5.28
N VAL A 130 6.18 -2.09 -4.63
CA VAL A 130 5.06 -1.18 -4.91
C VAL A 130 4.78 -0.31 -3.68
N PRO A 131 4.12 0.86 -3.82
CA PRO A 131 3.60 1.56 -2.65
C PRO A 131 2.71 0.63 -1.83
N ILE A 132 2.61 0.87 -0.52
CA ILE A 132 1.77 0.04 0.35
C ILE A 132 0.32 0.09 -0.17
N PRO A 133 -0.28 -1.06 -0.51
CA PRO A 133 -1.61 -1.07 -1.09
C PRO A 133 -2.67 -0.53 -0.12
N GLY A 134 -3.64 0.20 -0.66
CA GLY A 134 -4.77 0.73 0.10
C GLY A 134 -4.43 1.84 1.09
N GLU A 135 -3.27 2.50 0.97
CA GLU A 135 -2.90 3.61 1.86
C GLU A 135 -3.92 4.76 1.82
N ASN A 136 -4.46 5.10 2.99
CA ASN A 136 -5.46 6.14 3.12
C ASN A 136 -4.85 7.55 2.94
N PRO A 137 -5.62 8.55 2.45
CA PRO A 137 -5.10 9.87 2.09
C PRO A 137 -4.34 10.58 3.21
N TRP A 138 -4.85 10.50 4.45
CA TRP A 138 -4.24 11.16 5.60
C TRP A 138 -2.83 10.64 5.91
N VAL A 139 -2.54 9.36 5.63
CA VAL A 139 -1.19 8.79 5.80
C VAL A 139 -0.23 9.44 4.82
N LYS A 140 -0.65 9.56 3.55
CA LYS A 140 0.14 10.19 2.49
C LYS A 140 0.38 11.67 2.81
N GLU A 141 -0.67 12.41 3.16
CA GLU A 141 -0.58 13.82 3.52
C GLU A 141 0.35 14.10 4.70
N ILE A 142 0.24 13.33 5.79
CA ILE A 142 1.11 13.50 6.95
C ILE A 142 2.55 13.15 6.59
N SER A 143 2.77 12.03 5.88
CA SER A 143 4.10 11.60 5.43
C SER A 143 4.79 12.69 4.59
N SER A 144 4.06 13.27 3.63
CA SER A 144 4.57 14.36 2.79
C SER A 144 4.81 15.64 3.62
N SER A 145 3.93 15.99 4.56
CA SER A 145 4.07 17.19 5.38
C SER A 145 5.25 17.15 6.35
N LEU A 146 5.57 15.97 6.89
CA LEU A 146 6.74 15.76 7.75
C LEU A 146 8.05 16.03 7.00
N PHE A 147 8.08 15.74 5.70
CA PHE A 147 9.22 16.05 4.85
C PHE A 147 9.31 17.54 4.48
N VAL A 148 8.18 18.16 4.12
CA VAL A 148 8.13 19.59 3.72
C VAL A 148 8.45 20.53 4.88
N ASN A 149 7.99 20.23 6.10
CA ASN A 149 8.25 21.09 7.27
C ASN A 149 9.73 21.10 7.72
N ALA A 150 10.53 20.13 7.27
CA ALA A 150 11.94 20.02 7.59
C ALA A 150 12.87 20.51 6.47
N ALA A 151 12.39 20.55 5.23
CA ALA A 151 13.15 21.03 4.08
C ALA A 151 12.75 22.47 3.71
N PRO A 152 13.65 23.48 3.78
CA PRO A 152 13.33 24.88 3.44
C PRO A 152 13.13 25.14 1.93
N TYR A 153 13.03 24.09 1.09
CA TYR A 153 12.83 24.24 -0.35
C TYR A 153 11.34 24.18 -0.68
N GLN A 154 10.80 25.33 -1.10
CA GLN A 154 9.44 25.51 -1.57
C GLN A 154 9.16 24.66 -2.82
N ALA A 155 8.70 23.42 -2.64
CA ALA A 155 8.03 22.66 -3.69
C ALA A 155 6.55 22.57 -3.34
N ARG A 156 5.76 23.50 -3.90
CA ARG A 156 4.29 23.50 -3.79
C ARG A 156 3.77 22.23 -4.45
N VAL A 157 3.09 21.38 -3.68
CA VAL A 157 2.37 20.21 -4.18
C VAL A 157 1.21 20.70 -5.05
N VAL A 158 1.23 20.39 -6.34
CA VAL A 158 0.05 20.42 -7.21
C VAL A 158 -0.20 18.98 -7.66
N PRO A 159 -1.41 18.43 -7.50
CA PRO A 159 -1.75 17.12 -8.05
C PRO A 159 -1.55 17.15 -9.57
N SER A 160 -0.72 16.26 -10.10
CA SER A 160 -0.40 16.24 -11.52
C SER A 160 -1.65 15.99 -12.36
N THR A 161 -2.01 16.96 -13.19
CA THR A 161 -2.68 16.68 -14.46
C THR A 161 -1.64 16.11 -15.42
N SER A 162 -1.97 14.96 -15.99
CA SER A 162 -1.21 14.23 -17.00
C SER A 162 -0.64 15.14 -18.11
N TYR A 163 0.65 15.05 -18.38
CA TYR A 163 1.23 15.53 -19.63
C TYR A 163 1.26 14.38 -20.65
N ALA A 164 0.42 14.49 -21.67
CA ALA A 164 0.61 13.78 -22.93
C ALA A 164 1.81 14.43 -23.66
N PRO A 165 2.74 13.66 -24.25
CA PRO A 165 3.89 14.24 -24.94
C PRO A 165 3.47 14.72 -26.33
N THR A 166 3.34 16.03 -26.52
CA THR A 166 3.35 16.63 -27.87
C THR A 166 4.76 16.52 -28.44
N ARG A 167 4.96 15.48 -29.25
CA ARG A 167 6.17 15.27 -30.04
C ARG A 167 6.25 16.39 -31.09
N GLN A 168 7.09 17.39 -30.87
CA GLN A 168 7.47 18.37 -31.91
C GLN A 168 8.22 17.60 -33.01
N LYS A 169 7.51 17.32 -34.10
CA LYS A 169 8.09 16.85 -35.37
C LYS A 169 8.95 17.99 -35.93
N ARG A 170 10.27 17.84 -35.93
CA ARG A 170 11.12 18.63 -36.83
C ARG A 170 10.79 18.18 -38.25
N SER A 171 10.31 19.10 -39.09
CA SER A 171 10.15 18.86 -40.52
C SER A 171 11.54 18.76 -41.16
N TYR A 172 11.80 17.64 -41.81
CA TYR A 172 12.85 17.52 -42.82
C TYR A 172 12.31 18.19 -44.09
N GLU A 173 13.06 19.15 -44.64
CA GLU A 173 12.82 19.69 -45.97
C GLU A 173 13.43 18.71 -46.97
N GLU A 174 12.58 18.06 -47.78
CA GLU A 174 13.00 17.45 -49.04
C GLU A 174 12.39 18.29 -50.16
N ASP A 175 13.28 18.97 -50.89
CA ASP A 175 13.02 19.58 -52.18
C ASP A 175 12.56 18.51 -53.16
N ASP A 176 11.36 18.66 -53.72
CA ASP A 176 11.03 18.04 -55.00
C ASP A 176 10.36 19.06 -55.92
N MET A 177 11.01 19.23 -57.07
CA MET A 177 10.64 20.06 -58.20
C MET A 177 9.49 19.44 -59.02
N ASP A 178 8.83 20.31 -59.76
CA ASP A 178 8.02 20.06 -60.97
C ASP A 178 6.68 19.32 -60.77
N ASP A 179 5.56 20.04 -60.92
CA ASP A 179 4.92 20.15 -62.24
C ASP A 179 3.70 21.11 -62.20
N MET A 180 3.52 21.82 -63.30
CA MET A 180 2.41 22.70 -63.64
C MET A 180 1.18 21.86 -64.03
N ASP A 181 -0.03 22.22 -63.58
CA ASP A 181 -1.06 22.77 -64.48
C ASP A 181 -2.44 23.05 -63.81
N THR A 182 -2.83 24.32 -63.95
CA THR A 182 -4.13 24.92 -64.31
C THR A 182 -5.52 24.48 -63.75
N GLN A 183 -6.24 25.54 -63.28
CA GLN A 183 -7.67 25.91 -63.53
C GLN A 183 -8.78 25.61 -62.46
N PRO A 184 -9.95 26.33 -62.43
CA PRO A 184 -10.11 27.69 -61.86
C PRO A 184 -11.42 27.98 -61.04
N GLN A 185 -11.40 29.11 -60.32
CA GLN A 185 -12.46 30.10 -59.97
C GLN A 185 -13.99 29.80 -59.91
N LYS A 186 -14.56 30.30 -58.78
CA LYS A 186 -15.74 31.20 -58.60
C LYS A 186 -17.18 30.65 -58.62
N GLN A 187 -17.91 31.02 -57.56
CA GLN A 187 -19.24 31.71 -57.47
C GLN A 187 -19.84 31.36 -56.08
N ARG A 188 -20.56 32.18 -55.30
CA ARG A 188 -21.28 33.45 -55.44
C ARG A 188 -21.64 33.91 -54.01
N GLU A 189 -21.49 35.20 -53.70
CA GLU A 189 -22.27 35.92 -52.66
C GLU A 189 -23.72 36.18 -53.17
N PRO A 190 -24.70 36.82 -52.47
CA PRO A 190 -24.59 37.75 -51.32
C PRO A 190 -25.74 37.74 -50.27
N HIS A 191 -25.64 38.70 -49.34
CA HIS A 191 -26.69 39.50 -48.64
C HIS A 191 -26.70 39.31 -47.11
N SER A 192 -26.75 40.35 -46.24
CA SER A 192 -26.79 41.82 -46.41
C SER A 192 -26.75 42.52 -45.03
N GLY A 193 -25.99 43.63 -44.92
CA GLY A 193 -26.27 44.83 -44.08
C GLY A 193 -26.02 44.72 -42.56
N ILE A 194 -25.50 45.70 -41.81
CA ILE A 194 -25.55 47.17 -41.93
C ILE A 194 -24.37 47.83 -41.13
N ASN A 195 -23.75 48.82 -41.78
CA ASN A 195 -23.12 50.10 -41.34
C ASN A 195 -22.28 50.25 -40.04
N SER A 196 -20.99 50.48 -40.29
CA SER A 196 -20.09 51.57 -39.86
C SER A 196 -20.57 52.65 -38.85
N SER A 197 -19.70 52.96 -37.87
CA SER A 197 -19.18 54.33 -37.64
C SER A 197 -18.00 54.36 -36.64
N GLN A 198 -17.07 55.27 -36.93
CA GLN A 198 -15.77 55.59 -36.30
C GLN A 198 -15.85 56.06 -34.83
N GLY A 199 -14.73 56.00 -34.10
CA GLY A 199 -14.51 56.86 -32.92
C GLY A 199 -13.37 56.44 -31.96
N HIS A 200 -12.34 57.26 -31.89
CA HIS A 200 -11.12 57.24 -31.07
C HIS A 200 -11.23 57.04 -29.53
N THR A 201 -10.11 56.54 -28.95
CA THR A 201 -9.47 56.78 -27.63
C THR A 201 -9.90 56.07 -26.32
N GLU A 202 -8.85 55.64 -25.60
CA GLU A 202 -8.63 55.54 -24.14
C GLU A 202 -8.97 54.26 -23.34
N GLN A 203 -7.86 53.69 -22.81
CA GLN A 203 -7.55 53.16 -21.47
C GLN A 203 -8.59 52.38 -20.61
N HIS A 204 -8.03 51.28 -20.06
CA HIS A 204 -8.26 50.67 -18.74
C HIS A 204 -9.41 49.68 -18.54
N GLY A 205 -9.06 48.56 -17.88
CA GLY A 205 -9.94 47.90 -16.92
C GLY A 205 -10.39 46.48 -17.26
N ASN A 206 -9.57 45.50 -16.89
CA ASN A 206 -9.90 44.37 -16.01
C ASN A 206 -11.36 43.84 -15.98
N GLY A 207 -11.56 42.53 -16.19
CA GLY A 207 -12.74 41.82 -15.68
C GLY A 207 -13.28 40.69 -16.55
N ASP A 208 -12.98 39.45 -16.17
CA ASP A 208 -13.53 38.19 -16.67
C ASP A 208 -15.07 38.14 -16.80
N CYS A 209 -15.58 37.45 -17.83
CA CYS A 209 -16.77 36.62 -17.72
C CYS A 209 -16.88 35.55 -18.82
N LYS A 210 -16.74 34.29 -18.40
CA LYS A 210 -17.49 33.06 -18.74
C LYS A 210 -18.11 32.95 -20.14
N ARG A 211 -17.80 31.83 -20.82
CA ARG A 211 -18.82 31.06 -21.55
C ARG A 211 -18.49 29.57 -21.66
N GLN A 212 -19.53 28.77 -21.44
CA GLN A 212 -19.64 27.32 -21.53
C GLN A 212 -19.39 26.82 -22.95
N GLU A 213 -18.79 25.63 -23.08
CA GLU A 213 -18.89 24.83 -24.30
C GLU A 213 -19.46 23.43 -24.01
N THR A 214 -20.32 23.05 -24.95
CA THR A 214 -21.28 21.96 -24.98
C THR A 214 -20.62 20.65 -25.40
N GLU A 215 -20.98 19.55 -24.76
CA GLU A 215 -20.53 18.19 -25.11
C GLU A 215 -21.00 17.74 -26.52
N ALA A 216 -20.14 16.99 -27.20
CA ALA A 216 -20.46 16.18 -28.37
C ALA A 216 -19.78 14.79 -28.27
N PRO A 217 -20.33 13.74 -28.90
CA PRO A 217 -20.31 12.37 -28.39
C PRO A 217 -19.10 11.53 -28.83
N SER A 218 -18.92 10.43 -28.08
CA SER A 218 -17.90 9.40 -28.16
C SER A 218 -17.70 8.78 -29.55
N SER A 219 -16.43 8.70 -29.96
CA SER A 219 -15.97 7.67 -30.89
C SER A 219 -14.61 7.13 -30.42
N GLN A 220 -14.54 5.80 -30.39
CA GLN A 220 -13.45 4.99 -29.88
C GLN A 220 -12.14 5.31 -30.61
N THR A 221 -11.15 5.78 -29.86
CA THR A 221 -9.75 5.79 -30.30
C THR A 221 -8.94 5.15 -29.19
N ALA A 222 -8.32 4.01 -29.52
CA ALA A 222 -7.42 3.27 -28.65
C ALA A 222 -6.31 4.22 -28.15
N SER A 223 -6.34 4.55 -26.87
CA SER A 223 -5.29 5.29 -26.21
C SER A 223 -4.04 4.42 -26.12
N ALA A 224 -2.88 5.05 -26.34
CA ALA A 224 -1.57 4.45 -26.15
C ALA A 224 -1.54 3.64 -24.83
N SER A 225 -1.09 2.39 -24.91
CA SER A 225 -1.07 1.42 -23.83
C SER A 225 -0.61 2.04 -22.51
N HIS A 226 -1.54 2.24 -21.57
CA HIS A 226 -1.21 2.35 -20.16
C HIS A 226 -0.44 1.08 -19.81
N LEU A 227 0.88 1.17 -19.62
CA LEU A 227 1.66 0.05 -19.11
C LEU A 227 1.13 -0.27 -17.71
N ASP A 228 0.57 -1.46 -17.58
CA ASP A 228 0.06 -1.98 -16.32
C ASP A 228 1.24 -2.24 -15.38
N LEU A 229 1.43 -1.35 -14.40
CA LEU A 229 2.47 -1.44 -13.36
C LEU A 229 2.17 -2.56 -12.33
N ASN A 230 1.17 -3.40 -12.59
CA ASN A 230 0.86 -4.59 -11.81
C ASN A 230 0.46 -4.26 -10.36
N PHE A 231 -0.18 -3.11 -10.11
CA PHE A 231 -0.61 -2.75 -8.76
C PHE A 231 -1.68 -3.73 -8.24
N PRO A 232 -1.67 -4.09 -6.94
CA PRO A 232 -2.67 -5.00 -6.38
C PRO A 232 -4.11 -4.48 -6.47
N LEU A 233 -4.32 -3.18 -6.22
CA LEU A 233 -5.67 -2.60 -6.19
C LEU A 233 -5.96 -1.73 -7.42
N PRO A 234 -7.23 -1.73 -7.89
CA PRO A 234 -7.62 -0.91 -9.04
C PRO A 234 -7.53 0.59 -8.71
N GLY A 235 -6.97 1.37 -9.63
CA GLY A 235 -6.87 2.82 -9.50
C GLY A 235 -5.75 3.31 -8.59
N GLU A 236 -4.89 2.42 -8.09
CA GLU A 236 -3.69 2.81 -7.36
C GLU A 236 -2.72 3.61 -8.22
N LYS A 237 -2.12 4.61 -7.57
CA LYS A 237 -1.11 5.47 -8.15
C LYS A 237 0.05 5.57 -7.16
N GLY A 238 1.26 5.50 -7.68
CA GLY A 238 2.48 5.67 -6.91
C GLY A 238 3.70 5.13 -7.66
N PRO A 239 4.89 5.25 -7.07
CA PRO A 239 6.11 4.77 -7.68
C PRO A 239 6.27 3.26 -7.48
N SER A 240 6.32 2.50 -8.58
CA SER A 240 6.89 1.15 -8.60
C SER A 240 8.41 1.23 -8.67
N CYS A 241 9.14 0.38 -7.96
CA CYS A 241 10.60 0.43 -7.93
C CYS A 241 11.21 -0.97 -7.87
N LEU A 242 12.30 -1.17 -8.62
CA LEU A 242 13.14 -2.36 -8.50
C LEU A 242 14.18 -2.12 -7.40
N VAL A 243 14.07 -2.85 -6.30
CA VAL A 243 15.02 -2.76 -5.19
C VAL A 243 16.07 -3.87 -5.34
N LYS A 244 17.34 -3.48 -5.40
CA LYS A 244 18.47 -4.39 -5.59
C LYS A 244 19.22 -4.58 -4.27
N VAL A 245 19.33 -5.83 -3.83
CA VAL A 245 19.90 -6.24 -2.54
C VAL A 245 21.16 -7.06 -2.78
N TYR A 246 22.25 -6.67 -2.12
CA TYR A 246 23.57 -7.29 -2.29
C TYR A 246 23.94 -8.29 -1.20
N GLU A 247 23.32 -8.20 -0.03
CA GLU A 247 23.63 -9.01 1.17
C GLU A 247 22.33 -9.28 1.94
N ASP A 248 22.29 -10.40 2.67
CA ASP A 248 21.19 -10.80 3.55
C ASP A 248 19.78 -10.77 2.91
N TRP A 249 19.68 -11.04 1.59
CA TRP A 249 18.39 -11.00 0.88
C TRP A 249 17.38 -12.04 1.40
N ASP A 250 17.85 -13.14 2.00
CA ASP A 250 17.00 -14.17 2.63
C ASP A 250 16.16 -13.65 3.80
N SER A 251 16.51 -12.48 4.35
CA SER A 251 15.78 -11.85 5.45
C SER A 251 14.45 -11.22 5.01
N PHE A 252 14.27 -10.97 3.71
CA PHE A 252 13.08 -10.33 3.16
C PHE A 252 12.16 -11.33 2.47
N LYS A 253 10.87 -11.24 2.76
CA LYS A 253 9.85 -12.13 2.19
C LYS A 253 8.84 -11.35 1.37
N LEU A 254 8.17 -12.08 0.50
CA LEU A 254 7.03 -11.57 -0.25
C LEU A 254 5.93 -11.09 0.71
N ASN A 255 5.30 -9.96 0.40
CA ASN A 255 4.34 -9.21 1.24
C ASN A 255 4.92 -8.51 2.48
N ASP A 256 6.24 -8.49 2.67
CA ASP A 256 6.83 -7.66 3.72
C ASP A 256 6.70 -6.17 3.38
N THR A 257 6.32 -5.37 4.38
CA THR A 257 6.32 -3.91 4.31
C THR A 257 7.60 -3.36 4.90
N LEU A 258 8.34 -2.58 4.10
CA LEU A 258 9.67 -2.10 4.44
C LEU A 258 9.80 -0.59 4.20
N GLU A 259 10.69 0.04 4.96
CA GLU A 259 11.28 1.33 4.61
C GLU A 259 12.71 1.08 4.15
N VAL A 260 12.94 1.28 2.86
CA VAL A 260 14.21 1.04 2.18
C VAL A 260 14.96 2.35 2.01
N PHE A 261 16.22 2.38 2.42
CA PHE A 261 17.16 3.46 2.16
C PHE A 261 18.18 2.97 1.15
N GLY A 262 18.27 3.67 0.02
CA GLY A 262 19.11 3.23 -1.07
C GLY A 262 19.53 4.36 -2.01
N ILE A 263 20.38 3.99 -2.94
CA ILE A 263 20.90 4.89 -3.96
C ILE A 263 20.00 4.78 -5.19
N LEU A 264 19.41 5.90 -5.57
CA LEU A 264 18.53 5.98 -6.73
C LEU A 264 19.36 5.92 -8.02
N SER A 265 19.13 4.90 -8.84
CA SER A 265 19.72 4.73 -10.16
C SER A 265 18.68 5.03 -11.25
N VAL A 266 18.94 6.12 -11.99
CA VAL A 266 18.14 6.53 -13.16
C VAL A 266 19.12 6.82 -14.29
N SER A 267 19.41 5.79 -15.10
CA SER A 267 20.30 5.91 -16.25
C SER A 267 19.51 5.75 -17.55
N PRO A 268 19.54 6.73 -18.49
CA PRO A 268 18.92 6.60 -19.80
C PRO A 268 19.45 5.44 -20.64
N ALA A 269 20.69 5.00 -20.38
CA ALA A 269 21.31 3.85 -21.04
C ALA A 269 20.55 2.54 -20.76
N LEU A 270 19.83 2.44 -19.64
CA LEU A 270 19.01 1.28 -19.31
C LEU A 270 17.75 1.18 -20.18
N SER A 271 17.27 2.30 -20.74
CA SER A 271 16.19 2.28 -21.73
C SER A 271 16.74 1.93 -23.12
N ALA A 272 17.96 2.35 -23.46
CA ALA A 272 18.60 2.03 -24.73
C ALA A 272 18.91 0.53 -24.88
N LEU A 273 19.36 -0.13 -23.81
CA LEU A 273 19.60 -1.58 -23.80
C LEU A 273 18.31 -2.42 -23.99
N ALA A 274 17.14 -1.86 -23.72
CA ALA A 274 15.86 -2.52 -23.98
C ALA A 274 15.35 -2.33 -25.43
N ASP A 275 15.83 -1.27 -26.10
CA ASP A 275 15.46 -0.91 -27.48
C ASP A 275 16.50 -1.34 -28.53
N GLU A 276 17.76 -1.63 -28.15
CA GLU A 276 18.80 -2.11 -29.07
C GLU A 276 18.54 -3.55 -29.53
N LYS A 277 17.72 -3.61 -30.58
CA LYS A 277 17.43 -4.77 -31.41
C LYS A 277 18.55 -5.11 -32.39
N ASP A 278 19.70 -4.43 -32.34
CA ASP A 278 20.75 -4.57 -33.35
C ASP A 278 21.96 -5.34 -32.81
N ALA A 279 22.11 -6.54 -33.37
CA ALA A 279 23.15 -7.52 -33.13
C ALA A 279 24.59 -6.98 -33.33
N SER A 280 25.14 -6.23 -32.36
CA SER A 280 26.59 -5.98 -32.34
C SER A 280 27.24 -5.56 -31.00
N SER A 281 26.51 -5.46 -29.88
CA SER A 281 27.13 -5.05 -28.59
C SER A 281 26.92 -5.99 -27.40
N SER A 282 26.14 -7.07 -27.55
CA SER A 282 26.17 -8.21 -26.63
C SER A 282 27.14 -9.28 -27.17
N ILE A 283 28.36 -9.36 -26.63
CA ILE A 283 29.30 -10.48 -26.88
C ILE A 283 28.88 -11.70 -26.05
N LEU A 284 27.57 -11.94 -25.94
CA LEU A 284 26.99 -13.18 -25.47
C LEU A 284 26.21 -13.73 -26.65
N ASP A 285 26.48 -14.98 -26.97
CA ASP A 285 25.92 -15.71 -28.10
C ASP A 285 24.37 -15.55 -28.11
N PRO A 286 23.71 -15.22 -29.24
CA PRO A 286 22.25 -15.10 -29.33
C PRO A 286 21.49 -16.39 -28.95
N THR A 287 22.24 -17.49 -28.75
CA THR A 287 21.74 -18.79 -28.32
C THR A 287 21.73 -18.98 -26.80
N GLU A 288 22.24 -18.03 -25.99
CA GLU A 288 22.29 -18.15 -24.53
C GLU A 288 21.27 -17.29 -23.75
N SER A 289 20.62 -16.29 -24.36
CA SER A 289 19.50 -15.60 -23.69
C SER A 289 18.20 -16.42 -23.88
N MET A 290 17.92 -17.34 -22.97
CA MET A 290 16.65 -18.08 -22.94
C MET A 290 15.43 -17.21 -22.57
N GLU A 291 15.64 -15.92 -22.26
CA GLU A 291 14.59 -15.00 -21.81
C GLU A 291 13.67 -14.57 -22.96
N THR A 292 12.37 -14.58 -22.71
CA THR A 292 11.40 -14.10 -23.71
C THR A 292 11.42 -12.57 -23.81
N ALA A 293 11.00 -12.01 -24.95
CA ALA A 293 10.86 -10.56 -25.09
C ALA A 293 9.85 -9.94 -24.09
N GLU A 294 8.92 -10.75 -23.57
CA GLU A 294 7.98 -10.32 -22.53
C GLU A 294 8.64 -10.28 -21.15
N GLU A 295 9.45 -11.28 -20.84
CA GLU A 295 10.29 -11.34 -19.65
C GLU A 295 11.26 -10.15 -19.59
N GLN A 296 12.03 -9.90 -20.65
CA GLN A 296 12.98 -8.78 -20.69
C GLN A 296 12.31 -7.42 -20.43
N ARG A 297 11.08 -7.20 -20.95
CA ARG A 297 10.34 -5.95 -20.73
C ARG A 297 9.89 -5.75 -19.28
N VAL A 298 9.63 -6.84 -18.57
CA VAL A 298 9.16 -6.80 -17.17
C VAL A 298 10.33 -6.72 -16.18
N HIS A 299 11.43 -7.40 -16.48
CA HIS A 299 12.64 -7.39 -15.65
C HIS A 299 13.49 -6.14 -15.88
N SER A 300 13.45 -5.58 -17.09
CA SER A 300 14.17 -4.35 -17.45
C SER A 300 13.25 -3.23 -17.97
N PRO A 301 12.27 -2.77 -17.18
CA PRO A 301 11.42 -1.65 -17.55
C PRO A 301 12.22 -0.34 -17.64
N PRO A 302 11.74 0.64 -18.43
CA PRO A 302 12.36 1.96 -18.52
C PRO A 302 12.49 2.60 -17.13
N ALA A 303 13.68 3.13 -16.82
CA ALA A 303 13.97 3.74 -15.52
C ALA A 303 13.11 4.98 -15.21
N SER A 304 12.46 5.57 -16.22
CA SER A 304 11.48 6.66 -16.07
C SER A 304 10.13 6.20 -15.51
N LEU A 305 9.79 4.92 -15.67
CA LEU A 305 8.56 4.33 -15.16
C LEU A 305 8.81 3.55 -13.87
N VAL A 306 9.86 2.73 -13.87
CA VAL A 306 10.25 1.90 -12.73
C VAL A 306 11.72 2.20 -12.41
N PRO A 307 12.01 3.17 -11.52
CA PRO A 307 13.37 3.45 -11.07
C PRO A 307 13.97 2.23 -10.36
N ARG A 308 15.31 2.18 -10.34
CA ARG A 308 16.07 1.15 -9.62
C ARG A 308 16.68 1.76 -8.36
N LEU A 309 16.53 1.09 -7.23
CA LEU A 309 17.06 1.53 -5.95
C LEU A 309 18.03 0.48 -5.43
N HIS A 310 19.30 0.84 -5.33
CA HIS A 310 20.31 -0.03 -4.74
C HIS A 310 20.26 0.10 -3.22
N MET A 311 19.80 -0.94 -2.54
CA MET A 311 19.58 -0.93 -1.10
C MET A 311 20.90 -0.85 -0.33
N LEU A 312 20.98 0.11 0.58
CA LEU A 312 22.04 0.20 1.59
C LEU A 312 21.57 -0.36 2.93
N TYR A 313 20.32 -0.04 3.28
CA TYR A 313 19.71 -0.41 4.55
C TYR A 313 18.20 -0.48 4.39
N ALA A 314 17.55 -1.49 4.97
CA ALA A 314 16.11 -1.56 5.04
C ALA A 314 15.66 -1.86 6.46
N ARG A 315 14.49 -1.33 6.82
CA ARG A 315 13.84 -1.55 8.11
C ARG A 315 12.45 -2.15 7.88
N PRO A 316 12.12 -3.30 8.49
CA PRO A 316 10.75 -3.78 8.53
C PRO A 316 9.84 -2.77 9.23
N LEU A 317 8.68 -2.48 8.63
CA LEU A 317 7.69 -1.56 9.18
C LEU A 317 6.70 -2.35 10.05
N PRO A 318 6.69 -2.17 11.39
CA PRO A 318 5.69 -2.83 12.25
C PRO A 318 4.28 -2.24 12.06
N HIS A 319 4.19 -0.96 11.69
CA HIS A 319 2.95 -0.26 11.40
C HIS A 319 3.14 0.78 10.29
N ASN A 320 2.05 1.14 9.62
CA ASN A 320 2.03 2.18 8.59
C ASN A 320 1.49 3.54 9.07
N ASN A 321 1.39 3.76 10.39
CA ASN A 321 0.93 5.03 10.94
C ASN A 321 2.09 6.04 11.05
N PRO A 322 2.08 7.17 10.32
CA PRO A 322 3.16 8.17 10.35
C PRO A 322 3.18 9.04 11.61
N LEU A 323 2.13 8.99 12.46
CA LEU A 323 2.07 9.71 13.73
C LEU A 323 2.87 9.03 14.84
N LEU A 324 3.22 7.75 14.65
CA LEU A 324 4.01 6.98 15.58
C LEU A 324 5.48 7.00 15.17
N PRO A 325 6.42 7.01 16.13
CA PRO A 325 7.83 6.86 15.82
C PRO A 325 8.08 5.55 15.06
N SER A 326 8.93 5.58 14.02
CA SER A 326 9.32 4.40 13.23
C SER A 326 10.27 3.44 13.98
N ALA A 327 10.57 3.72 15.26
CA ALA A 327 11.35 2.86 16.14
C ALA A 327 10.40 1.95 16.95
N THR A 328 10.89 0.78 17.36
CA THR A 328 10.16 -0.15 18.22
C THR A 328 9.59 0.58 19.44
N LEU A 329 8.35 0.27 19.82
CA LEU A 329 7.66 0.94 20.92
C LEU A 329 8.47 0.90 22.24
N GLU A 330 9.28 -0.15 22.42
CA GLU A 330 10.22 -0.31 23.55
C GLU A 330 11.24 0.84 23.68
N ASP A 331 11.70 1.40 22.56
CA ASP A 331 12.68 2.49 22.53
C ASP A 331 12.07 3.84 22.96
N ASN A 332 10.74 3.95 22.96
CA ASN A 332 9.99 5.16 23.27
C ASN A 332 9.07 4.97 24.50
N SER A 333 9.60 4.36 25.56
CA SER A 333 8.89 4.09 26.82
C SER A 333 8.16 5.31 27.41
N ALA A 334 8.73 6.52 27.28
CA ALA A 334 8.09 7.75 27.73
C ALA A 334 6.79 8.05 26.95
N PHE A 335 6.82 7.94 25.62
CA PHE A 335 5.65 8.14 24.76
C PHE A 335 4.58 7.07 24.99
N LEU A 336 5.00 5.81 25.18
CA LEU A 336 4.09 4.75 25.56
C LEU A 336 3.39 5.02 26.89
N SER A 337 4.16 5.41 27.92
CA SER A 337 3.61 5.66 29.26
C SER A 337 2.58 6.78 29.28
N SER A 338 2.84 7.88 28.55
CA SER A 338 1.87 8.97 28.41
C SER A 338 0.61 8.51 27.67
N THR A 339 0.80 7.79 26.56
CA THR A 339 -0.33 7.30 25.75
C THR A 339 -1.19 6.32 26.53
N LEU A 340 -0.59 5.35 27.24
CA LEU A 340 -1.27 4.37 28.09
C LEU A 340 -2.16 5.05 29.14
N SER A 341 -1.70 6.14 29.75
CA SER A 341 -2.47 6.88 30.76
C SER A 341 -3.73 7.54 30.18
N GLU A 342 -3.70 7.93 28.90
CA GLU A 342 -4.82 8.58 28.21
C GLU A 342 -5.76 7.58 27.50
N MET A 343 -5.34 6.32 27.31
CA MET A 343 -6.08 5.33 26.50
C MET A 343 -7.53 5.16 26.95
N ALA A 344 -7.82 5.14 28.25
CA ALA A 344 -9.18 4.95 28.75
C ALA A 344 -10.10 6.14 28.40
N SER A 345 -9.59 7.38 28.47
CA SER A 345 -10.33 8.58 28.08
C SER A 345 -10.56 8.62 26.58
N VAL A 346 -9.51 8.36 25.80
CA VAL A 346 -9.57 8.35 24.33
C VAL A 346 -10.51 7.25 23.84
N ARG A 347 -10.54 6.08 24.50
CA ARG A 347 -11.50 5.01 24.22
C ARG A 347 -12.94 5.48 24.42
N ALA A 348 -13.26 6.16 25.51
CA ALA A 348 -14.63 6.62 25.79
C ALA A 348 -15.12 7.64 24.75
N GLU A 349 -14.23 8.55 24.33
CA GLU A 349 -14.48 9.49 23.24
C GLU A 349 -14.70 8.76 21.91
N LEU A 350 -13.82 7.81 21.57
CA LEU A 350 -13.94 7.00 20.36
C LEU A 350 -15.22 6.16 20.33
N LEU A 351 -15.61 5.58 21.47
CA LEU A 351 -16.84 4.81 21.60
C LEU A 351 -18.06 5.69 21.36
N THR A 352 -18.09 6.88 21.94
CA THR A 352 -19.18 7.85 21.72
C THR A 352 -19.27 8.22 20.25
N TYR A 353 -18.11 8.51 19.63
CA TYR A 353 -18.02 8.82 18.21
C TYR A 353 -18.55 7.67 17.33
N LEU A 354 -18.07 6.43 17.53
CA LEU A 354 -18.50 5.27 16.75
C LEU A 354 -19.96 4.87 17.03
N THR A 355 -20.47 5.14 18.22
CA THR A 355 -21.90 4.95 18.55
C THR A 355 -22.77 5.82 17.66
N HIS A 356 -22.37 7.08 17.41
CA HIS A 356 -23.04 7.93 16.44
C HIS A 356 -22.93 7.38 15.01
N VAL A 357 -21.76 6.89 14.61
CA VAL A 357 -21.56 6.27 13.28
C VAL A 357 -22.45 5.03 13.06
N LEU A 358 -22.68 4.26 14.12
CA LEU A 358 -23.53 3.07 14.13
C LEU A 358 -24.96 3.38 14.59
N LEU A 359 -25.47 4.57 14.25
CA LEU A 359 -26.89 4.94 14.40
C LEU A 359 -27.43 4.84 15.85
N GLY A 360 -26.56 5.10 16.83
CA GLY A 360 -26.88 5.04 18.26
C GLY A 360 -26.60 3.69 18.93
N ASP A 361 -26.11 2.68 18.21
CA ASP A 361 -25.86 1.35 18.78
C ASP A 361 -24.49 1.26 19.48
N ALA A 362 -24.50 1.46 20.80
CA ALA A 362 -23.29 1.39 21.62
C ALA A 362 -22.65 -0.01 21.66
N LEU A 363 -23.43 -1.10 21.59
CA LEU A 363 -22.87 -2.45 21.61
C LEU A 363 -22.13 -2.75 20.31
N ALA A 364 -22.72 -2.40 19.16
CA ALA A 364 -22.03 -2.56 17.87
C ALA A 364 -20.74 -1.72 17.83
N ALA A 365 -20.75 -0.52 18.40
CA ALA A 365 -19.57 0.34 18.51
C ALA A 365 -18.47 -0.27 19.38
N GLU A 366 -18.81 -0.87 20.52
CA GLU A 366 -17.85 -1.58 21.37
C GLU A 366 -17.11 -2.65 20.58
N TYR A 367 -17.86 -3.54 19.90
CA TYR A 367 -17.27 -4.61 19.10
C TYR A 367 -16.52 -4.12 17.88
N LEU A 368 -16.93 -3.01 17.26
CA LEU A 368 -16.18 -2.38 16.18
C LEU A 368 -14.80 -1.92 16.67
N ILE A 369 -14.68 -1.36 17.87
CA ILE A 369 -13.36 -1.01 18.43
C ILE A 369 -12.53 -2.27 18.64
N LEU A 370 -13.11 -3.34 19.22
CA LEU A 370 -12.41 -4.62 19.42
C LEU A 370 -11.92 -5.20 18.10
N HIS A 371 -12.76 -5.14 17.07
CA HIS A 371 -12.40 -5.51 15.70
C HIS A 371 -11.25 -4.66 15.19
N LEU A 372 -11.34 -3.33 15.29
CA LEU A 372 -10.30 -2.42 14.83
C LEU A 372 -8.97 -2.59 15.56
N ILE A 373 -8.91 -3.09 16.80
CA ILE A 373 -7.64 -3.34 17.51
C ILE A 373 -7.15 -4.79 17.40
N SER A 374 -7.93 -5.66 16.75
CA SER A 374 -7.56 -7.06 16.58
C SER A 374 -6.32 -7.22 15.69
N ASN A 375 -5.53 -8.26 15.98
CA ASN A 375 -4.26 -8.53 15.33
C ASN A 375 -3.89 -10.00 15.55
N VAL A 376 -3.46 -10.68 14.47
CA VAL A 376 -2.86 -12.01 14.57
C VAL A 376 -1.47 -11.88 15.21
N TYR A 377 -1.38 -12.28 16.49
CA TYR A 377 -0.15 -12.14 17.29
C TYR A 377 0.68 -13.41 17.31
N ALA A 378 0.05 -14.56 17.11
CA ALA A 378 0.73 -15.85 17.06
C ALA A 378 0.01 -16.79 16.09
N ARG A 379 0.79 -17.72 15.52
CA ARG A 379 0.29 -18.86 14.75
C ARG A 379 0.83 -20.11 15.43
N ARG A 380 -0.08 -20.98 15.88
CA ARG A 380 0.29 -22.32 16.38
C ARG A 380 -0.18 -23.30 15.32
N ASP A 381 0.78 -23.97 14.68
CA ASP A 381 0.58 -24.76 13.47
C ASP A 381 -0.10 -23.92 12.37
N VAL A 382 -1.36 -24.22 12.04
CA VAL A 382 -2.14 -23.55 10.99
C VAL A 382 -3.13 -22.53 11.57
N LEU A 383 -3.37 -22.54 12.89
CA LEU A 383 -4.42 -21.71 13.49
C LEU A 383 -3.91 -20.29 13.81
N PRO A 384 -4.48 -19.23 13.20
CA PRO A 384 -4.16 -17.86 13.55
C PRO A 384 -4.84 -17.47 14.87
N LEU A 385 -4.06 -17.04 15.86
CA LEU A 385 -4.58 -16.57 17.15
C LEU A 385 -4.70 -15.05 17.16
N GLY A 386 -5.84 -14.56 17.65
CA GLY A 386 -6.12 -13.12 17.81
C GLY A 386 -6.76 -12.43 16.61
N LYS A 387 -7.11 -13.19 15.57
CA LYS A 387 -8.02 -12.70 14.53
C LYS A 387 -9.41 -12.43 15.13
N PHE A 388 -10.10 -11.44 14.59
CA PHE A 388 -11.47 -11.13 14.98
C PHE A 388 -12.24 -10.57 13.78
N ALA A 389 -12.62 -11.45 12.85
CA ALA A 389 -13.46 -11.07 11.72
C ALA A 389 -14.91 -10.84 12.20
N MET A 390 -15.43 -9.65 11.92
CA MET A 390 -16.75 -9.22 12.40
C MET A 390 -17.72 -9.11 11.23
N ASN A 391 -18.95 -9.62 11.42
CA ASN A 391 -20.07 -9.36 10.54
C ASN A 391 -21.08 -8.42 11.22
N LEU A 392 -21.34 -7.28 10.58
CA LEU A 392 -22.37 -6.32 10.95
C LEU A 392 -23.59 -6.54 10.06
N SER A 393 -24.54 -7.30 10.59
CA SER A 393 -25.82 -7.60 9.92
C SER A 393 -26.88 -6.54 10.23
N GLY A 394 -27.91 -6.42 9.37
CA GLY A 394 -28.95 -5.40 9.53
C GLY A 394 -28.51 -4.00 9.08
N CYS A 395 -27.46 -3.91 8.24
CA CYS A 395 -27.09 -2.64 7.63
C CYS A 395 -28.25 -2.12 6.76
N PRO A 396 -28.61 -0.83 6.82
CA PRO A 396 -29.63 -0.26 5.96
C PRO A 396 -29.28 -0.45 4.47
N ALA A 397 -30.23 -0.92 3.67
CA ALA A 397 -30.10 -1.12 2.21
C ALA A 397 -29.82 0.17 1.41
N ALA A 398 -29.79 1.34 2.06
CA ALA A 398 -29.35 2.57 1.44
C ALA A 398 -27.84 2.47 1.18
N ALA A 399 -27.44 2.23 -0.07
CA ALA A 399 -26.05 2.10 -0.52
C ALA A 399 -25.11 3.25 -0.09
N LEU A 400 -25.67 4.38 0.35
CA LEU A 400 -24.92 5.49 0.93
C LEU A 400 -24.36 5.18 2.33
N TYR A 401 -25.04 4.38 3.15
CA TYR A 401 -24.61 4.13 4.53
C TYR A 401 -23.28 3.38 4.60
N THR A 402 -23.16 2.24 3.91
CA THR A 402 -21.94 1.43 3.92
C THR A 402 -20.74 2.18 3.35
N GLN A 403 -20.97 2.97 2.29
CA GLN A 403 -19.93 3.85 1.71
C GLN A 403 -19.49 4.95 2.67
N ARG A 404 -20.44 5.64 3.33
CA ARG A 404 -20.13 6.67 4.35
C ARG A 404 -19.41 6.07 5.54
N PHE A 405 -19.86 4.90 5.99
CA PHE A 405 -19.23 4.17 7.07
C PHE A 405 -17.78 3.81 6.72
N TYR A 406 -17.54 3.28 5.51
CA TYR A 406 -16.20 3.04 5.02
C TYR A 406 -15.35 4.33 4.97
N GLN A 407 -15.87 5.44 4.46
CA GLN A 407 -15.18 6.74 4.44
C GLN A 407 -14.75 7.21 5.84
N ILE A 408 -15.59 6.99 6.86
CA ILE A 408 -15.26 7.33 8.25
C ILE A 408 -14.12 6.44 8.76
N ILE A 409 -14.17 5.13 8.49
CA ILE A 409 -13.11 4.20 8.88
C ILE A 409 -11.79 4.52 8.14
N GLN A 410 -11.83 4.92 6.87
CA GLN A 410 -10.67 5.37 6.10
C GLN A 410 -9.91 6.50 6.80
N GLN A 411 -10.60 7.35 7.56
CA GLN A 411 -9.96 8.42 8.32
C GLN A 411 -9.28 7.94 9.61
N LEU A 412 -9.63 6.75 10.13
CA LEU A 412 -9.11 6.21 11.39
C LEU A 412 -7.96 5.22 11.17
N VAL A 413 -8.02 4.41 10.13
CA VAL A 413 -7.04 3.35 9.85
C VAL A 413 -5.98 3.82 8.83
N PRO A 414 -4.75 3.27 8.84
CA PRO A 414 -3.70 3.72 7.92
C PRO A 414 -3.87 3.19 6.49
N SER A 415 -4.32 1.95 6.33
CA SER A 415 -4.56 1.31 5.03
C SER A 415 -5.92 0.61 5.05
N SER A 416 -6.68 0.74 3.96
CA SER A 416 -7.97 0.09 3.81
C SER A 416 -8.33 -0.19 2.36
N PHE A 417 -9.19 -1.19 2.15
CA PHE A 417 -9.75 -1.53 0.84
C PHE A 417 -11.23 -1.87 0.97
N TYR A 418 -12.06 -1.30 0.08
CA TYR A 418 -13.49 -1.58 -0.01
C TYR A 418 -13.75 -2.52 -1.19
N LEU A 419 -14.43 -3.63 -0.90
CA LEU A 419 -14.83 -4.63 -1.88
C LEU A 419 -16.35 -4.80 -1.83
N GLY A 420 -17.04 -4.22 -2.82
CA GLY A 420 -18.46 -4.50 -3.04
C GLY A 420 -18.66 -5.88 -3.64
N MET A 421 -19.42 -6.75 -2.98
CA MET A 421 -19.65 -8.16 -3.37
C MET A 421 -20.71 -8.30 -4.47
N SER A 422 -20.66 -7.44 -5.51
CA SER A 422 -21.54 -7.56 -6.67
C SER A 422 -21.11 -8.73 -7.58
N LEU A 423 -22.03 -9.28 -8.36
CA LEU A 423 -21.75 -10.37 -9.31
C LEU A 423 -20.63 -9.98 -10.30
N GLN A 424 -20.64 -8.73 -10.78
CA GLN A 424 -19.62 -8.22 -11.68
C GLN A 424 -18.24 -8.21 -11.02
N ASN A 425 -18.14 -7.64 -9.81
CA ASN A 425 -16.87 -7.55 -9.09
C ASN A 425 -16.31 -8.94 -8.78
N MET A 426 -17.17 -9.87 -8.36
CA MET A 426 -16.75 -11.23 -8.01
C MET A 426 -16.29 -12.04 -9.22
N ASN A 427 -16.88 -11.86 -10.40
CA ASN A 427 -16.48 -12.60 -11.59
C ASN A 427 -15.30 -11.95 -12.35
N GLN A 428 -15.17 -10.61 -12.32
CA GLN A 428 -14.15 -9.88 -13.09
C GLN A 428 -12.87 -9.58 -12.31
N MET A 429 -12.94 -9.36 -10.99
CA MET A 429 -11.74 -8.99 -10.24
C MET A 429 -10.83 -10.17 -9.97
N ARG A 430 -9.53 -9.90 -10.03
CA ARG A 430 -8.49 -10.83 -9.65
C ARG A 430 -8.16 -10.62 -8.18
N LEU A 431 -8.70 -11.46 -7.30
CA LEU A 431 -8.41 -11.38 -5.87
C LEU A 431 -7.08 -12.07 -5.52
N VAL A 432 -6.82 -13.21 -6.17
CA VAL A 432 -5.65 -14.06 -5.88
C VAL A 432 -4.51 -13.79 -6.87
N PRO A 433 -3.27 -13.56 -6.39
CA PRO A 433 -2.10 -13.43 -7.25
C PRO A 433 -1.81 -14.70 -8.06
N LYS A 434 -1.28 -14.54 -9.27
CA LYS A 434 -1.04 -15.64 -10.21
C LYS A 434 0.33 -15.52 -10.88
N LYS A 435 1.12 -16.59 -10.89
CA LYS A 435 2.39 -16.64 -11.63
C LYS A 435 2.12 -16.71 -13.14
N ASP A 436 2.67 -15.73 -13.85
CA ASP A 436 2.78 -15.72 -15.29
C ASP A 436 4.16 -16.25 -15.68
N TYR A 437 4.19 -17.42 -16.33
CA TYR A 437 5.42 -18.08 -16.74
C TYR A 437 5.98 -17.53 -18.05
N VAL A 438 5.20 -16.78 -18.84
CA VAL A 438 5.69 -16.20 -20.10
C VAL A 438 6.52 -14.96 -19.81
N ALA A 439 5.97 -14.07 -18.98
CA ALA A 439 6.67 -12.87 -18.52
C ALA A 439 7.53 -13.11 -17.26
N ASN A 440 7.60 -14.36 -16.77
CA ASN A 440 8.25 -14.79 -15.52
C ASN A 440 7.98 -13.84 -14.33
N ARG A 441 6.72 -13.43 -14.14
CA ARG A 441 6.32 -12.46 -13.11
C ARG A 441 5.12 -12.94 -12.31
N LEU A 442 5.04 -12.51 -11.06
CA LEU A 442 3.84 -12.67 -10.26
C LEU A 442 2.86 -11.55 -10.60
N VAL A 443 1.76 -11.90 -11.28
CA VAL A 443 0.68 -10.95 -11.51
C VAL A 443 -0.10 -10.77 -10.22
N SER A 444 -0.28 -9.51 -9.85
CA SER A 444 -0.88 -9.11 -8.58
C SER A 444 -2.35 -9.52 -8.48
N GLY A 445 -2.82 -9.61 -7.24
CA GLY A 445 -4.24 -9.79 -6.93
C GLY A 445 -4.62 -8.84 -5.80
N ALA A 446 -5.89 -8.48 -5.72
CA ALA A 446 -6.37 -7.49 -4.75
C ALA A 446 -6.20 -7.90 -3.29
N LEU A 447 -5.99 -9.20 -3.00
CA LEU A 447 -5.70 -9.69 -1.64
C LEU A 447 -4.20 -9.66 -1.29
N GLN A 448 -3.33 -9.22 -2.20
CA GLN A 448 -1.93 -8.94 -1.91
C GLN A 448 -1.80 -7.61 -1.15
N LEU A 449 -2.27 -7.63 0.10
CA LEU A 449 -2.37 -6.47 0.97
C LEU A 449 -1.29 -6.50 2.05
N ALA A 450 -0.92 -5.31 2.52
CA ALA A 450 -0.04 -5.15 3.66
C ALA A 450 -0.67 -5.67 4.97
N ARG A 451 0.19 -6.02 5.92
CA ARG A 451 -0.22 -6.38 7.28
C ARG A 451 -1.07 -5.27 7.92
N ASN A 452 -2.12 -5.68 8.63
CA ASN A 452 -3.08 -4.86 9.35
C ASN A 452 -3.94 -3.94 8.46
N THR A 453 -4.02 -4.22 7.15
CA THR A 453 -4.95 -3.54 6.23
C THR A 453 -6.39 -3.86 6.62
N PHE A 454 -7.26 -2.84 6.61
CA PHE A 454 -8.67 -2.98 6.87
C PHE A 454 -9.44 -3.31 5.58
N LEU A 455 -9.99 -4.51 5.49
CA LEU A 455 -10.78 -4.99 4.36
C LEU A 455 -12.27 -4.88 4.69
N PHE A 456 -12.98 -4.04 3.96
CA PHE A 456 -14.43 -3.87 4.08
C PHE A 456 -15.14 -4.65 2.98
N LEU A 457 -15.89 -5.68 3.35
CA LEU A 457 -16.66 -6.52 2.45
C LEU A 457 -18.14 -6.12 2.52
N ASP A 458 -18.66 -5.62 1.41
CA ASP A 458 -20.05 -5.15 1.35
C ASP A 458 -20.94 -6.18 0.64
N GLU A 459 -21.65 -6.99 1.44
CA GLU A 459 -22.62 -7.97 0.98
C GLU A 459 -24.00 -7.35 0.69
N THR A 460 -24.22 -6.05 0.96
CA THR A 460 -25.49 -5.39 0.59
C THR A 460 -25.64 -5.25 -0.93
N HIS A 461 -24.54 -5.30 -1.67
CA HIS A 461 -24.51 -5.33 -3.13
C HIS A 461 -24.67 -6.74 -3.73
N LEU A 462 -24.96 -7.75 -2.91
CA LEU A 462 -25.08 -9.13 -3.36
C LEU A 462 -26.45 -9.35 -4.01
N GLU A 463 -26.42 -9.68 -5.30
CA GLU A 463 -27.62 -9.95 -6.10
C GLU A 463 -27.75 -11.45 -6.39
N GLN A 464 -28.98 -11.91 -6.60
CA GLN A 464 -29.21 -13.30 -7.04
C GLN A 464 -28.66 -13.49 -8.45
N GLY A 465 -27.73 -14.43 -8.61
CA GLY A 465 -27.15 -14.78 -9.90
C GLY A 465 -26.15 -15.94 -9.81
N GLN A 466 -25.54 -16.30 -10.93
CA GLN A 466 -24.53 -17.35 -10.99
C GLN A 466 -23.12 -16.77 -10.92
N LEU A 467 -22.32 -17.33 -10.02
CA LEU A 467 -20.88 -17.08 -9.96
C LEU A 467 -20.17 -18.00 -10.95
N ASP A 468 -19.27 -17.43 -11.73
CA ASP A 468 -18.40 -18.20 -12.63
C ASP A 468 -17.34 -18.95 -11.81
N THR A 469 -16.54 -19.77 -12.48
CA THR A 469 -15.40 -20.46 -11.83
C THR A 469 -14.46 -19.47 -11.13
N THR A 470 -14.27 -18.28 -11.70
CA THR A 470 -13.48 -17.19 -11.08
C THR A 470 -14.17 -16.65 -9.82
N GLY A 471 -15.49 -16.43 -9.88
CA GLY A 471 -16.28 -15.99 -8.73
C GLY A 471 -16.24 -16.97 -7.56
N VAL A 472 -16.37 -18.27 -7.83
CA VAL A 472 -16.27 -19.32 -6.80
C VAL A 472 -14.87 -19.36 -6.18
N ARG A 473 -13.82 -19.22 -6.99
CA ARG A 473 -12.43 -19.12 -6.50
C ARG A 473 -12.23 -17.88 -5.62
N ASN A 474 -12.81 -16.75 -6.01
CA ASN A 474 -12.74 -15.50 -5.25
C ASN A 474 -13.47 -15.59 -3.89
N VAL A 475 -14.67 -16.17 -3.84
CA VAL A 475 -15.37 -16.42 -2.56
C VAL A 475 -14.59 -17.37 -1.67
N THR A 476 -14.01 -18.43 -2.25
CA THR A 476 -13.18 -19.40 -1.51
C THR A 476 -11.93 -18.72 -0.93
N ALA A 477 -11.28 -17.85 -1.71
CA ALA A 477 -10.11 -17.09 -1.26
C ALA A 477 -10.46 -16.14 -0.10
N LEU A 478 -11.61 -15.45 -0.16
CA LEU A 478 -12.10 -14.63 0.96
C LEU A 478 -12.39 -15.48 2.20
N GLY A 479 -13.01 -16.65 2.04
CA GLY A 479 -13.24 -17.59 3.13
C GLY A 479 -11.93 -18.07 3.78
N ASN A 480 -10.91 -18.40 2.97
CA ASN A 480 -9.59 -18.79 3.47
C ASN A 480 -8.88 -17.65 4.20
N LEU A 481 -8.99 -16.42 3.68
CA LEU A 481 -8.43 -15.23 4.30
C LEU A 481 -9.07 -14.96 5.67
N ILE A 482 -10.40 -15.09 5.78
CA ILE A 482 -11.11 -14.86 7.05
C ILE A 482 -10.82 -15.98 8.07
N SER A 483 -10.90 -17.23 7.65
CA SER A 483 -10.76 -18.38 8.56
C SER A 483 -9.31 -18.63 8.96
N TRP A 484 -8.38 -18.56 8.00
CA TRP A 484 -6.99 -19.02 8.15
C TRP A 484 -5.96 -17.88 8.07
N GLN A 485 -6.39 -16.67 7.71
CA GLN A 485 -5.48 -15.52 7.54
C GLN A 485 -4.33 -15.90 6.59
N LYS A 486 -4.69 -16.47 5.43
CA LYS A 486 -3.75 -16.86 4.36
C LYS A 486 -4.36 -16.61 2.99
N VAL A 487 -3.50 -16.46 2.00
CA VAL A 487 -3.87 -16.34 0.58
C VAL A 487 -3.07 -17.36 -0.21
N ASP A 488 -3.76 -18.20 -0.98
CA ASP A 488 -3.16 -19.31 -1.72
C ASP A 488 -2.84 -18.85 -3.15
N TYR A 489 -1.57 -18.53 -3.42
CA TYR A 489 -1.13 -17.97 -4.70
C TYR A 489 -1.14 -19.05 -5.78
N ASP A 490 -1.62 -18.69 -6.97
CA ASP A 490 -1.81 -19.62 -8.08
C ASP A 490 -0.54 -19.70 -8.96
N PHE A 491 0.18 -20.82 -8.88
CA PHE A 491 1.33 -21.12 -9.75
C PHE A 491 0.94 -22.07 -10.90
N ASN A 492 -0.32 -22.04 -11.35
CA ASN A 492 -0.95 -22.89 -12.36
C ASN A 492 -1.06 -24.38 -12.00
N TYR A 493 0.05 -25.01 -11.62
CA TYR A 493 0.12 -26.45 -11.30
C TYR A 493 0.07 -26.74 -9.81
N HIS A 494 0.42 -25.75 -8.98
CA HIS A 494 0.37 -25.85 -7.52
C HIS A 494 -0.09 -24.52 -6.93
N GLN A 495 -0.58 -24.58 -5.69
CA GLN A 495 -0.91 -23.41 -4.89
C GLN A 495 0.09 -23.29 -3.75
N MET A 496 0.64 -22.09 -3.56
CA MET A 496 1.50 -21.79 -2.43
C MET A 496 0.76 -20.94 -1.42
N GLU A 497 0.76 -21.37 -0.16
CA GLU A 497 0.05 -20.68 0.91
C GLU A 497 0.93 -19.56 1.50
N PHE A 498 0.49 -18.31 1.38
CA PHE A 498 1.14 -17.17 2.00
C PHE A 498 0.33 -16.67 3.20
N PRO A 499 0.90 -16.65 4.42
CA PRO A 499 0.21 -16.12 5.58
C PRO A 499 0.05 -14.60 5.45
N CYS A 500 -1.16 -14.11 5.75
CA CYS A 500 -1.47 -12.68 5.77
C CYS A 500 -2.00 -12.25 7.15
N ASN A 501 -2.18 -10.96 7.39
CA ASN A 501 -2.81 -10.49 8.62
C ASN A 501 -3.65 -9.29 8.26
N ILE A 502 -4.92 -9.53 7.95
CA ILE A 502 -5.86 -8.59 7.36
C ILE A 502 -7.09 -8.54 8.26
N ASN A 503 -7.54 -7.33 8.58
CA ASN A 503 -8.67 -7.12 9.44
C ASN A 503 -9.95 -7.00 8.60
N VAL A 504 -10.86 -7.98 8.69
CA VAL A 504 -12.01 -8.10 7.79
C VAL A 504 -13.32 -7.75 8.49
N LEU A 505 -14.00 -6.72 7.99
CA LEU A 505 -15.35 -6.35 8.38
C LEU A 505 -16.31 -6.69 7.24
N ILE A 506 -17.36 -7.44 7.56
CA ILE A 506 -18.44 -7.78 6.62
C ILE A 506 -19.66 -6.93 6.99
N ALA A 507 -20.25 -6.26 6.01
CA ALA A 507 -21.53 -5.58 6.14
C ALA A 507 -22.59 -6.36 5.36
N SER A 508 -23.62 -6.83 6.04
CA SER A 508 -24.70 -7.63 5.43
C SER A 508 -26.08 -7.08 5.80
N GLU A 509 -27.06 -7.26 4.90
CA GLU A 509 -28.47 -6.95 5.23
C GLU A 509 -29.04 -8.02 6.16
N GLY A 510 -28.75 -9.30 5.86
CA GLY A 510 -29.25 -10.46 6.60
C GLY A 510 -28.14 -11.43 6.99
N ARG A 511 -28.38 -12.72 6.75
CA ARG A 511 -27.39 -13.78 6.98
C ARG A 511 -26.25 -13.64 5.97
N SER A 512 -25.02 -13.59 6.48
CA SER A 512 -23.83 -13.47 5.64
C SER A 512 -23.50 -14.76 4.90
N LEU A 513 -22.95 -14.61 3.70
CA LEU A 513 -22.40 -15.71 2.89
C LEU A 513 -21.04 -16.15 3.43
N LEU A 514 -20.25 -15.18 3.90
CA LEU A 514 -18.88 -15.40 4.35
C LEU A 514 -18.83 -15.85 5.82
N PRO A 515 -17.79 -16.62 6.21
CA PRO A 515 -17.59 -16.96 7.61
C PRO A 515 -17.24 -15.70 8.41
N SER A 516 -17.59 -15.68 9.69
CA SER A 516 -17.22 -14.59 10.62
C SER A 516 -17.01 -15.14 12.03
N ASP A 517 -16.03 -14.59 12.76
CA ASP A 517 -15.77 -14.99 14.15
C ASP A 517 -16.81 -14.40 15.12
N CYS A 518 -17.36 -13.22 14.79
CA CYS A 518 -18.39 -12.55 15.56
C CYS A 518 -19.46 -11.91 14.66
N GLN A 519 -20.71 -12.31 14.83
CA GLN A 519 -21.86 -11.67 14.18
C GLN A 519 -22.63 -10.79 15.17
N ILE A 520 -22.97 -9.58 14.72
CA ILE A 520 -23.77 -8.59 15.46
C ILE A 520 -24.82 -8.01 14.54
N HIS A 521 -26.06 -7.93 15.05
CA HIS A 521 -27.14 -7.21 14.37
C HIS A 521 -27.16 -5.75 14.81
N LEU A 522 -27.12 -4.84 13.85
CA LEU A 522 -27.17 -3.40 14.05
C LEU A 522 -28.58 -2.98 14.44
N GLN A 523 -28.75 -2.41 15.64
CA GLN A 523 -30.03 -1.88 16.09
C GLN A 523 -30.04 -0.36 15.95
N SER A 524 -30.51 0.13 14.81
CA SER A 524 -30.65 1.58 14.57
C SER A 524 -31.64 2.18 15.57
N GLN A 525 -31.16 3.16 16.34
CA GLN A 525 -32.00 3.99 17.20
C GLN A 525 -32.52 5.23 16.45
N VAL A 526 -32.01 5.46 15.24
CA VAL A 526 -32.39 6.58 14.37
C VAL A 526 -33.44 6.12 13.36
N SER A 527 -34.51 6.91 13.21
CA SER A 527 -35.57 6.65 12.23
C SER A 527 -35.07 6.84 10.79
N PRO A 528 -35.51 6.01 9.82
CA PRO A 528 -35.07 6.06 8.41
C PRO A 528 -35.09 7.44 7.73
N PRO A 529 -36.12 8.31 7.87
CA PRO A 529 -36.17 9.57 7.14
C PRO A 529 -35.11 10.60 7.57
N ASN A 530 -34.54 10.47 8.78
CA ASN A 530 -33.51 11.39 9.29
C ASN A 530 -32.10 10.83 9.10
N MET A 531 -31.94 9.66 8.47
CA MET A 531 -30.66 8.95 8.42
C MET A 531 -29.62 9.70 7.59
N GLU A 532 -29.98 10.24 6.42
CA GLU A 532 -29.05 10.98 5.57
C GLU A 532 -28.59 12.29 6.24
N GLU A 533 -29.53 13.03 6.84
CA GLU A 533 -29.22 14.25 7.58
C GLU A 533 -28.33 13.94 8.79
N TYR A 534 -28.66 12.88 9.54
CA TYR A 534 -27.87 12.41 10.66
C TYR A 534 -26.44 12.04 10.24
N LEU A 535 -26.27 11.28 9.15
CA LEU A 535 -24.96 10.90 8.62
C LEU A 535 -24.17 12.13 8.11
N SER A 536 -24.85 13.10 7.50
CA SER A 536 -24.22 14.36 7.07
C SER A 536 -23.79 15.25 8.24
N ASN A 537 -24.49 15.13 9.38
CA ASN A 537 -24.20 15.83 10.63
C ASN A 537 -23.10 15.15 11.45
N ILE A 538 -22.76 13.89 11.16
CA ILE A 538 -21.49 13.28 11.60
C ILE A 538 -20.38 13.94 10.75
N GLN A 539 -20.16 15.23 10.99
CA GLN A 539 -19.27 16.03 10.19
C GLN A 539 -17.82 15.62 10.43
N LEU A 540 -17.17 15.32 9.30
CA LEU A 540 -15.72 15.18 9.10
C LEU A 540 -15.04 16.57 9.25
N HIS A 541 -15.29 17.28 10.35
CA HIS A 541 -14.90 18.69 10.51
C HIS A 541 -13.36 18.82 10.62
N PRO A 542 -12.74 19.87 10.03
CA PRO A 542 -11.29 20.08 10.09
C PRO A 542 -10.72 20.26 11.52
N GLN A 543 -11.54 20.75 12.46
CA GLN A 543 -11.16 20.88 13.88
C GLN A 543 -11.04 19.53 14.60
N THR A 544 -11.66 18.47 14.05
CA THR A 544 -11.57 17.08 14.53
C THR A 544 -10.22 16.43 14.20
N SER A 545 -9.36 17.07 13.39
CA SER A 545 -8.04 16.52 13.01
C SER A 545 -7.17 16.15 14.22
N SER A 546 -7.20 16.95 15.29
CA SER A 546 -6.46 16.66 16.54
C SER A 546 -7.02 15.45 17.28
N GLN A 547 -8.36 15.32 17.38
CA GLN A 547 -9.03 14.17 18.00
C GLN A 547 -8.85 12.89 17.17
N LEU A 548 -9.00 12.97 15.85
CA LEU A 548 -8.73 11.85 14.94
C LEU A 548 -7.30 11.36 15.06
N ASN A 549 -6.33 12.26 15.23
CA ASN A 549 -4.94 11.87 15.49
C ASN A 549 -4.79 11.10 16.81
N LYS A 550 -5.49 11.49 17.87
CA LYS A 550 -5.55 10.70 19.12
C LYS A 550 -6.14 9.32 18.88
N PHE A 551 -7.22 9.20 18.11
CA PHE A 551 -7.82 7.91 17.77
C PHE A 551 -6.89 7.03 16.92
N ARG A 552 -6.21 7.60 15.92
CA ARG A 552 -5.22 6.91 15.06
C ARG A 552 -4.07 6.35 15.88
N ILE A 553 -3.52 7.15 16.80
CA ILE A 553 -2.46 6.73 17.73
C ILE A 553 -2.98 5.63 18.64
N TYR A 554 -4.14 5.83 19.29
CA TYR A 554 -4.77 4.85 20.17
C TYR A 554 -4.95 3.48 19.50
N LEU A 555 -5.57 3.43 18.31
CA LEU A 555 -5.80 2.18 17.57
C LEU A 555 -4.48 1.48 17.20
N SER A 556 -3.47 2.25 16.81
CA SER A 556 -2.18 1.70 16.38
C SER A 556 -1.35 1.18 17.55
N VAL A 557 -1.40 1.84 18.71
CA VAL A 557 -0.72 1.41 19.94
C VAL A 557 -1.43 0.19 20.54
N ALA A 558 -2.76 0.23 20.66
CA ALA A 558 -3.54 -0.88 21.22
C ALA A 558 -3.31 -2.22 20.50
N ARG A 559 -3.08 -2.19 19.17
CA ARG A 559 -2.77 -3.38 18.36
C ARG A 559 -1.39 -4.01 18.65
N GLN A 560 -0.46 -3.22 19.17
CA GLN A 560 0.94 -3.60 19.38
C GLN A 560 1.25 -3.93 20.85
N LEU A 561 0.29 -3.73 21.75
CA LEU A 561 0.46 -4.08 23.16
C LEU A 561 0.57 -5.60 23.34
N ASP A 562 1.55 -5.99 24.17
CA ASP A 562 1.67 -7.36 24.62
C ASP A 562 0.57 -7.71 25.61
N TYR A 563 0.14 -8.97 25.57
CA TYR A 563 -0.93 -9.48 26.41
C TYR A 563 -0.55 -10.83 27.00
N SER A 564 -0.71 -10.97 28.30
CA SER A 564 -0.53 -12.24 29.01
C SER A 564 -1.74 -12.56 29.89
N ILE A 565 -2.01 -13.85 30.07
CA ILE A 565 -3.04 -14.35 30.99
C ILE A 565 -2.29 -14.97 32.17
N SER A 566 -2.61 -14.54 33.39
CA SER A 566 -2.02 -15.13 34.59
C SER A 566 -2.57 -16.53 34.86
N ASP A 567 -1.78 -17.38 35.54
CA ASP A 567 -2.19 -18.74 35.88
C ASP A 567 -3.43 -18.76 36.79
N GLU A 568 -3.56 -17.77 37.69
CA GLU A 568 -4.73 -17.58 38.54
C GLU A 568 -5.99 -17.35 37.73
N MET A 569 -5.90 -16.49 36.70
CA MET A 569 -7.03 -16.18 35.85
C MET A 569 -7.38 -17.33 34.92
N THR A 570 -6.39 -18.08 34.45
CA THR A 570 -6.61 -19.30 33.65
C THR A 570 -7.47 -20.30 34.42
N LYS A 571 -7.15 -20.57 35.69
CA LYS A 571 -7.97 -21.42 36.56
C LYS A 571 -9.38 -20.86 36.77
N SER A 572 -9.51 -19.55 37.02
CA SER A 572 -10.82 -18.92 37.19
C SER A 572 -11.69 -19.01 35.92
N VAL A 573 -11.08 -18.99 34.74
CA VAL A 573 -11.81 -19.17 33.47
C VAL A 573 -12.21 -20.63 33.26
N GLU A 574 -11.35 -21.58 33.63
CA GLU A 574 -11.65 -23.02 33.59
C GLU A 574 -12.82 -23.35 34.52
N ASP A 575 -12.78 -22.88 35.76
CA ASP A 575 -13.86 -23.07 36.74
C ASP A 575 -15.17 -22.45 36.25
N ASP A 576 -15.13 -21.21 35.74
CA ASP A 576 -16.29 -20.53 35.16
C ASP A 576 -16.86 -21.30 33.95
N PHE A 577 -16.01 -21.85 33.08
CA PHE A 577 -16.45 -22.62 31.91
C PHE A 577 -17.12 -23.94 32.31
N VAL A 578 -16.59 -24.61 33.35
CA VAL A 578 -17.23 -25.79 33.93
C VAL A 578 -18.58 -25.38 34.52
N ASP A 579 -18.65 -24.29 35.27
CA ASP A 579 -19.89 -23.77 35.88
C ASP A 579 -20.96 -23.44 34.84
N MET A 580 -20.60 -22.78 33.74
CA MET A 580 -21.54 -22.46 32.66
C MET A 580 -22.15 -23.70 32.00
N ARG A 581 -21.45 -24.85 32.03
CA ARG A 581 -21.93 -26.12 31.47
C ARG A 581 -22.57 -27.05 32.50
N LYS A 582 -22.57 -26.68 33.79
CA LYS A 582 -23.22 -27.48 34.85
C LYS A 582 -24.73 -27.56 34.63
N ASP A 583 -25.34 -26.44 34.23
CA ASP A 583 -26.79 -26.34 34.08
C ASP A 583 -27.28 -26.85 32.71
N ASP A 584 -26.50 -26.63 31.65
CA ASP A 584 -26.76 -27.16 30.31
C ASP A 584 -25.45 -27.51 29.57
N PRO A 585 -25.17 -28.80 29.29
CA PRO A 585 -23.97 -29.24 28.58
C PRO A 585 -23.80 -28.70 27.16
N GLN A 586 -24.88 -28.25 26.49
CA GLN A 586 -24.82 -27.70 25.12
C GLN A 586 -24.85 -26.17 25.04
N SER A 587 -25.04 -25.47 26.16
CA SER A 587 -25.20 -24.00 26.19
C SER A 587 -23.98 -23.22 25.68
N VAL A 588 -22.77 -23.72 25.90
CA VAL A 588 -21.51 -23.06 25.52
C VAL A 588 -20.54 -24.05 24.88
N SER A 589 -20.19 -23.77 23.62
CA SER A 589 -19.21 -24.56 22.87
C SER A 589 -17.76 -24.14 23.18
N ALA A 590 -16.78 -24.94 22.75
CA ALA A 590 -15.37 -24.56 22.84
C ALA A 590 -15.04 -23.32 21.98
N GLU A 591 -15.72 -23.17 20.84
CA GLU A 591 -15.59 -21.99 19.97
C GLU A 591 -16.14 -20.73 20.65
N ASP A 592 -17.23 -20.86 21.41
CA ASP A 592 -17.76 -19.76 22.20
C ASP A 592 -16.80 -19.31 23.31
N LEU A 593 -16.17 -20.27 24.00
CA LEU A 593 -15.13 -19.96 24.99
C LEU A 593 -13.96 -19.23 24.33
N HIS A 594 -13.51 -19.72 23.17
CA HIS A 594 -12.45 -19.06 22.41
C HIS A 594 -12.83 -17.62 22.03
N ARG A 595 -14.06 -17.40 21.53
CA ARG A 595 -14.57 -16.06 21.22
C ARG A 595 -14.59 -15.16 22.46
N MET A 596 -15.10 -15.66 23.59
CA MET A 596 -15.14 -14.90 24.85
C MET A 596 -13.73 -14.53 25.34
N LEU A 597 -12.76 -15.44 25.21
CA LEU A 597 -11.35 -15.17 25.53
C LEU A 597 -10.74 -14.10 24.62
N VAL A 598 -11.02 -14.15 23.31
CA VAL A 598 -10.58 -13.13 22.35
C VAL A 598 -11.21 -11.78 22.68
N VAL A 599 -12.51 -11.74 22.95
CA VAL A 599 -13.22 -10.52 23.36
C VAL A 599 -12.67 -9.96 24.67
N ALA A 600 -12.43 -10.79 25.67
CA ALA A 600 -11.87 -10.38 26.95
C ALA A 600 -10.45 -9.80 26.79
N ARG A 601 -9.62 -10.45 25.97
CA ARG A 601 -8.29 -9.94 25.61
C ARG A 601 -8.38 -8.57 24.93
N LEU A 602 -9.20 -8.43 23.90
CA LEU A 602 -9.35 -7.18 23.17
C LEU A 602 -9.91 -6.08 24.08
N LEU A 603 -10.86 -6.39 24.98
CA LEU A 603 -11.37 -5.43 25.96
C LEU A 603 -10.27 -4.93 26.91
N SER A 604 -9.46 -5.84 27.45
CA SER A 604 -8.31 -5.46 28.29
C SER A 604 -7.32 -4.56 27.54
N LEU A 605 -6.93 -4.96 26.33
CA LEU A 605 -6.02 -4.19 25.48
C LEU A 605 -6.57 -2.80 25.14
N SER A 606 -7.88 -2.72 24.90
CA SER A 606 -8.55 -1.45 24.60
C SER A 606 -8.52 -0.46 25.76
N LEU A 607 -8.41 -0.95 27.00
CA LEU A 607 -8.27 -0.13 28.21
C LEU A 607 -6.80 0.14 28.57
N GLY A 608 -5.85 -0.33 27.76
CA GLY A 608 -4.41 -0.24 28.06
C GLY A 608 -3.92 -1.27 29.09
N GLN A 609 -4.71 -2.30 29.39
CA GLN A 609 -4.33 -3.38 30.30
C GLN A 609 -3.63 -4.52 29.53
N THR A 610 -2.42 -4.89 29.95
CA THR A 610 -1.62 -5.97 29.34
C THR A 610 -1.88 -7.34 29.98
N SER A 611 -2.81 -7.43 30.93
CA SER A 611 -3.20 -8.67 31.59
C SER A 611 -4.71 -8.81 31.76
N LEU A 612 -5.19 -10.06 31.81
CA LEU A 612 -6.61 -10.33 32.04
C LEU A 612 -6.98 -10.07 33.50
N THR A 613 -7.97 -9.18 33.70
CA THR A 613 -8.56 -8.91 35.03
C THR A 613 -9.94 -9.55 35.15
N ARG A 614 -10.36 -9.90 36.37
CA ARG A 614 -11.69 -10.48 36.64
C ARG A 614 -12.82 -9.56 36.14
N ASP A 615 -12.68 -8.25 36.30
CA ASP A 615 -13.67 -7.27 35.83
C ASP A 615 -13.76 -7.21 34.30
N SER A 616 -12.64 -7.39 33.59
CA SER A 616 -12.63 -7.44 32.13
C SER A 616 -13.27 -8.73 31.61
N TRP A 617 -13.05 -9.85 32.30
CA TRP A 617 -13.71 -11.12 32.00
C TRP A 617 -15.22 -11.07 32.22
N LEU A 618 -15.68 -10.53 33.36
CA LEU A 618 -17.10 -10.35 33.63
C LEU A 618 -17.77 -9.43 32.61
N ARG A 619 -17.10 -8.33 32.21
CA ARG A 619 -17.57 -7.45 31.13
C ARG A 619 -17.66 -8.17 29.79
N ALA A 620 -16.65 -8.98 29.44
CA ALA A 620 -16.66 -9.78 28.22
C ALA A 620 -17.86 -10.74 28.18
N LYS A 621 -18.14 -11.45 29.29
CA LYS A 621 -19.32 -12.31 29.41
C LYS A 621 -20.62 -11.52 29.25
N HIS A 622 -20.71 -10.35 29.88
CA HIS A 622 -21.89 -9.50 29.78
C HIS A 622 -22.16 -9.03 28.34
N ILE A 623 -21.13 -8.58 27.60
CA ILE A 623 -21.34 -8.13 26.21
C ILE A 623 -21.55 -9.28 25.23
N ASP A 624 -21.02 -10.49 25.47
CA ASP A 624 -21.35 -11.67 24.64
C ASP A 624 -22.79 -12.14 24.92
N MET A 625 -23.25 -12.07 26.17
CA MET A 625 -24.65 -12.37 26.53
C MET A 625 -25.61 -11.41 25.82
N LEU A 626 -25.37 -10.10 25.87
CA LEU A 626 -26.20 -9.12 25.15
C LEU A 626 -26.24 -9.39 23.64
N ARG A 627 -25.08 -9.73 23.05
CA ARG A 627 -24.98 -10.10 21.64
C ARG A 627 -25.80 -11.36 21.31
N ARG A 628 -25.70 -12.42 22.13
CA ARG A 628 -26.49 -13.65 21.96
C ARG A 628 -27.98 -13.38 22.02
N SER A 629 -28.43 -12.62 23.02
CA SER A 629 -29.85 -12.24 23.13
C SER A 629 -30.37 -11.47 21.91
N ARG A 630 -29.55 -10.59 21.31
CA ARG A 630 -29.91 -9.92 20.05
C ARG A 630 -30.08 -10.91 18.89
N MET A 631 -29.18 -11.88 18.76
CA MET A 631 -29.24 -12.87 17.69
C MET A 631 -30.44 -13.81 17.82
N GLU A 632 -30.76 -14.25 19.03
CA GLU A 632 -31.93 -15.09 19.32
C GLU A 632 -33.24 -14.39 19.02
N GLN A 633 -33.37 -13.11 19.39
CA GLN A 633 -34.55 -12.29 19.08
C GLN A 633 -34.80 -12.21 17.57
N HIS A 634 -33.75 -12.07 16.74
CA HIS A 634 -33.90 -12.04 15.29
C HIS A 634 -34.20 -13.41 14.67
N GLN A 635 -33.63 -14.51 15.19
CA GLN A 635 -34.01 -15.86 14.73
C GLN A 635 -35.49 -16.15 14.98
N CYS A 636 -36.03 -15.70 16.11
CA CYS A 636 -37.47 -15.83 16.43
C CYS A 636 -38.37 -14.97 15.54
N VAL A 637 -37.91 -13.81 15.05
CA VAL A 637 -38.68 -12.94 14.15
C VAL A 637 -38.71 -13.51 12.72
N ASN A 638 -37.59 -14.01 12.21
CA ASN A 638 -37.53 -14.62 10.87
C ASN A 638 -38.16 -16.02 10.81
N GLY A 639 -38.30 -16.71 11.94
CA GLY A 639 -38.99 -18.02 12.02
C GLY A 639 -40.52 -17.95 11.97
N ASN A 640 -41.09 -16.75 11.94
CA ASN A 640 -42.54 -16.50 11.89
C ASN A 640 -43.02 -15.94 10.54
N GLU A 641 -42.19 -15.95 9.49
CA GLU A 641 -42.69 -15.74 8.13
C GLU A 641 -43.28 -17.06 7.59
N PRO A 642 -44.57 -17.07 7.18
CA PRO A 642 -45.24 -18.27 6.67
C PRO A 642 -44.76 -18.74 5.30
#